data_AF-A0A960TN15-F1
#
_entry.id   AF-A0A960TN15-F1
#
_cell.length_a   1.000
_cell.length_b   1.000
_cell.length_c   1.000
_cell.angle_alpha   90.00
_cell.angle_beta   90.00
_cell.angle_gamma   90.00
#
_symmetry.space_group_name_H-M   'P 1'
#
loop_
_entity.id
_entity.type
_entity.pdbx_description
1 polymer ?
#
loop_
_entity_poly.entity_id
_entity_poly.type
_entity_poly.pdbx_seq_one_letter_code
_entity_poly.pdbx_strand_id
1 'polypeptide(L)'
;MDKLTIKDMHVLASSRRGKCLSLEYLNSHSKLKWECSKGHQWEAKPSNIKSGKWCPHCSGNVPLSIQEMKDLAKIKGGKCLSNIYLNSSTKLKWQCSKGHKWEATPSNIKKGKWCPYCIGKYQSIKDMHELAKTRNGKCLSSHYINNITKLEWECSKGHHWEARPSNITSGKWCPVCAGKQLLTIEEMKKIAILRGGHCLSNQYINAKTKLKWRCSKGHIWEATPNKIKIGSWCPYCIGMYQTIHDMYKLANSRNGECLSDEFIDAKTKLKWKCSEGHTWESTPDNIKSGSWCPYCAGKYQTIYDMHNLAKSRNGKCLSSHYTNNITKLKWECSEGHQWEARPANINSGKWCPTCAGKQLLTIEEMKAIAISRGGKCLSNDYINGKTKLKWQCSEGHIWEARPRTIKAGHWCNECNNTIGENICREYFQAIFKKPFPKSYPKWLISEKGSQLELDGFNEKLRIAFEHQGIQHYSYLKHFHKSERDFQRQIKIDELKRSLCKENGVVLIEIPQINKNISLIELPLYLTQEFKKQKLRSNANIANIKVNLSRIYNIDKLKAIIDIAENKGGKCLSEQYLGSNIKLLFECSEGHQWEATPDSIKAGKWCSKCAGNFRLSFSDMENLAKIRSGEILSKEYVNALSKLKWECSKGHQWEARPNDIKRGQWCPICARKKN
;
A
#
# COMPACT_ATOMS: atom_id res chain seq x y z
N MET A 1 22.40 0.77 2.43
CA MET A 1 21.61 1.16 3.62
C MET A 1 21.90 0.12 4.66
N ASP A 2 22.68 0.49 5.67
CA ASP A 2 23.21 -0.44 6.67
C ASP A 2 22.07 -1.01 7.52
N LYS A 3 22.14 -2.33 7.76
CA LYS A 3 21.21 -3.02 8.65
C LYS A 3 21.51 -2.57 10.08
N LEU A 4 20.49 -2.03 10.76
CA LEU A 4 20.57 -1.66 12.16
C LEU A 4 20.73 -2.90 13.03
N THR A 5 21.58 -2.80 14.03
CA THR A 5 21.94 -3.84 14.99
C THR A 5 21.51 -3.44 16.40
N ILE A 6 21.57 -4.38 17.35
CA ILE A 6 21.35 -4.04 18.78
C ILE A 6 22.39 -3.06 19.30
N LYS A 7 23.63 -3.09 18.75
CA LYS A 7 24.67 -2.11 19.06
C LYS A 7 24.23 -0.69 18.68
N ASP A 8 23.54 -0.51 17.55
CA ASP A 8 22.99 0.79 17.16
C ASP A 8 21.90 1.28 18.12
N MET A 9 21.15 0.36 18.74
CA MET A 9 20.14 0.71 19.75
C MET A 9 20.77 1.11 21.09
N HIS A 10 21.87 0.45 21.48
CA HIS A 10 22.67 0.88 22.62
C HIS A 10 23.28 2.27 22.39
N VAL A 11 23.89 2.52 21.22
CA VAL A 11 24.41 3.85 20.85
C VAL A 11 23.28 4.90 20.84
N LEU A 12 22.11 4.56 20.27
CA LEU A 12 20.94 5.44 20.26
C LEU A 12 20.48 5.79 21.69
N ALA A 13 20.45 4.82 22.60
CA ALA A 13 20.11 5.07 24.00
C ALA A 13 21.16 5.93 24.71
N SER A 14 22.46 5.65 24.48
CA SER A 14 23.57 6.43 25.04
C SER A 14 23.55 7.89 24.57
N SER A 15 23.21 8.14 23.30
CA SER A 15 23.03 9.50 22.77
C SER A 15 21.95 10.31 23.48
N ARG A 16 21.00 9.61 24.14
CA ARG A 16 19.90 10.19 24.94
C ARG A 16 20.16 10.11 26.44
N ARG A 17 21.41 9.89 26.85
CA ARG A 17 21.83 9.71 28.25
C ARG A 17 21.05 8.60 28.96
N GLY A 18 20.77 7.51 28.26
CA GLY A 18 20.10 6.34 28.83
C GLY A 18 20.65 5.02 28.30
N LYS A 19 19.94 3.93 28.58
CA LYS A 19 20.36 2.56 28.23
C LYS A 19 19.26 1.84 27.47
N CYS A 20 19.63 1.05 26.47
CA CYS A 20 18.77 0.00 25.93
C CYS A 20 19.10 -1.27 26.71
N LEU A 21 18.12 -1.82 27.43
CA LEU A 21 18.26 -2.99 28.29
C LEU A 21 17.99 -4.32 27.55
N SER A 22 17.45 -4.24 26.34
CA SER A 22 17.28 -5.43 25.49
C SER A 22 18.62 -5.93 24.97
N LEU A 23 18.81 -7.26 25.00
CA LEU A 23 20.03 -7.94 24.53
C LEU A 23 19.98 -8.26 23.03
N GLU A 24 18.79 -8.25 22.42
CA GLU A 24 18.59 -8.60 21.02
C GLU A 24 17.74 -7.55 20.28
N TYR A 25 18.08 -7.31 19.01
CA TYR A 25 17.33 -6.45 18.10
C TYR A 25 16.78 -7.28 16.95
N LEU A 26 15.48 -7.53 16.97
CA LEU A 26 14.80 -8.30 15.93
C LEU A 26 14.48 -7.42 14.71
N ASN A 27 13.77 -6.30 14.92
CA ASN A 27 13.46 -5.31 13.87
C ASN A 27 12.97 -3.97 14.46
N SER A 28 12.62 -3.00 13.59
CA SER A 28 12.16 -1.67 13.99
C SER A 28 10.77 -1.64 14.66
N HIS A 29 10.00 -2.73 14.60
CA HIS A 29 8.64 -2.83 15.13
C HIS A 29 8.55 -3.65 16.43
N SER A 30 9.55 -4.47 16.74
CA SER A 30 9.66 -5.15 18.05
C SER A 30 9.94 -4.14 19.15
N LYS A 31 9.21 -4.25 20.27
CA LYS A 31 9.47 -3.41 21.44
C LYS A 31 10.81 -3.79 22.05
N LEU A 32 11.61 -2.80 22.40
CA LEU A 32 12.78 -2.95 23.24
C LEU A 32 12.52 -2.31 24.60
N LYS A 33 13.28 -2.73 25.61
CA LYS A 33 13.27 -2.17 26.94
C LYS A 33 14.31 -1.06 27.03
N TRP A 34 13.90 0.12 27.48
CA TRP A 34 14.71 1.33 27.56
C TRP A 34 14.75 1.86 28.98
N GLU A 35 15.84 2.52 29.34
CA GLU A 35 16.05 3.21 30.61
C GLU A 35 16.58 4.62 30.35
N CYS A 36 16.05 5.63 31.05
CA CYS A 36 16.54 7.01 30.94
C CYS A 36 17.53 7.35 32.05
N SER A 37 18.19 8.51 31.96
CA SER A 37 19.15 9.00 32.98
C SER A 37 18.57 9.11 34.39
N LYS A 38 17.24 9.21 34.53
CA LYS A 38 16.53 9.25 35.82
C LYS A 38 16.12 7.87 36.34
N GLY A 39 16.55 6.78 35.69
CA GLY A 39 16.27 5.40 36.09
C GLY A 39 14.90 4.84 35.70
N HIS A 40 14.05 5.60 34.99
CA HIS A 40 12.75 5.08 34.54
C HIS A 40 12.93 4.06 33.43
N GLN A 41 12.30 2.89 33.58
CA GLN A 41 12.30 1.83 32.57
C GLN A 41 10.95 1.75 31.84
N TRP A 42 10.95 1.62 30.51
CA TRP A 42 9.73 1.44 29.72
C TRP A 42 9.98 0.61 28.44
N GLU A 43 8.89 0.12 27.85
CA GLU A 43 8.95 -0.57 26.56
C GLU A 43 8.51 0.35 25.41
N ALA A 44 9.32 0.41 24.35
CA ALA A 44 8.97 1.19 23.17
C ALA A 44 9.61 0.59 21.91
N LYS A 45 8.98 0.88 20.76
CA LYS A 45 9.54 0.52 19.45
C LYS A 45 10.75 1.41 19.12
N PRO A 46 11.83 0.87 18.56
CA PRO A 46 12.99 1.61 18.06
C PRO A 46 12.64 2.78 17.14
N SER A 47 11.62 2.63 16.29
CA SER A 47 11.13 3.70 15.40
C SER A 47 10.58 4.92 16.17
N ASN A 48 9.98 4.71 17.33
CA ASN A 48 9.45 5.79 18.18
C ASN A 48 10.58 6.54 18.88
N ILE A 49 11.61 5.81 19.31
CA ILE A 49 12.82 6.42 19.88
C ILE A 49 13.55 7.27 18.84
N LYS A 50 13.71 6.76 17.61
CA LYS A 50 14.33 7.51 16.50
C LYS A 50 13.54 8.76 16.10
N SER A 51 12.21 8.71 16.16
CA SER A 51 11.35 9.88 15.89
C SER A 51 11.27 10.88 17.05
N GLY A 52 12.05 10.69 18.11
CA GLY A 52 12.23 11.67 19.18
C GLY A 52 11.41 11.42 20.45
N LYS A 53 10.51 10.42 20.46
CA LYS A 53 9.75 10.05 21.66
C LYS A 53 10.61 9.20 22.58
N TRP A 54 11.01 9.75 23.72
CA TRP A 54 11.93 9.11 24.66
C TRP A 54 11.20 8.52 25.87
N CYS A 55 11.32 9.14 27.04
CA CYS A 55 10.80 8.61 28.30
C CYS A 55 9.40 9.17 28.62
N PRO A 56 8.36 8.32 28.80
CA PRO A 56 7.01 8.76 29.14
C PRO A 56 6.93 9.39 30.54
N HIS A 57 7.76 8.94 31.49
CA HIS A 57 7.85 9.52 32.83
C HIS A 57 8.47 10.92 32.82
N CYS A 58 9.59 11.11 32.11
CA CYS A 58 10.22 12.44 32.00
C CYS A 58 9.39 13.42 31.16
N SER A 59 8.55 12.94 30.25
CA SER A 59 7.66 13.76 29.41
C SER A 59 6.27 13.98 30.00
N GLY A 60 5.99 13.45 31.20
CA GLY A 60 4.69 13.60 31.88
C GLY A 60 3.53 12.83 31.24
N ASN A 61 3.82 11.88 30.33
CA ASN A 61 2.84 11.07 29.60
C ASN A 61 2.67 9.67 30.19
N VAL A 62 2.62 9.57 31.53
CA VAL A 62 2.34 8.31 32.23
C VAL A 62 0.83 8.07 32.21
N PRO A 63 0.34 6.88 31.84
CA PRO A 63 -1.07 6.54 32.01
C PRO A 63 -1.47 6.67 33.47
N LEU A 64 -2.45 7.51 33.75
CA LEU A 64 -2.92 7.73 35.12
C LEU A 64 -3.55 6.45 35.67
N SER A 65 -3.41 6.21 36.96
CA SER A 65 -4.02 5.10 37.67
C SER A 65 -5.45 5.41 38.10
N ILE A 66 -6.22 4.37 38.39
CA ILE A 66 -7.53 4.54 39.05
C ILE A 66 -7.39 5.20 40.43
N GLN A 67 -6.24 5.03 41.10
CA GLN A 67 -5.97 5.64 42.40
C GLN A 67 -5.89 7.16 42.28
N GLU A 68 -5.22 7.69 41.26
CA GLU A 68 -5.18 9.12 40.99
C GLU A 68 -6.57 9.69 40.67
N MET A 69 -7.47 8.90 40.08
CA MET A 69 -8.87 9.32 39.87
C MET A 69 -9.66 9.37 41.17
N LYS A 70 -9.40 8.44 42.11
CA LYS A 70 -9.97 8.45 43.45
C LYS A 70 -9.47 9.64 44.25
N ASP A 71 -8.18 9.98 44.15
CA ASP A 71 -7.60 11.12 44.84
C ASP A 71 -8.08 12.45 44.25
N LEU A 72 -8.23 12.54 42.92
CA LEU A 72 -8.88 13.68 42.26
C LEU A 72 -10.31 13.90 42.76
N ALA A 73 -11.07 12.83 42.96
CA ALA A 73 -12.41 12.93 43.51
C ALA A 73 -12.41 13.44 44.97
N LYS A 74 -11.47 12.97 45.80
CA LYS A 74 -11.30 13.45 47.18
C LYS A 74 -10.97 14.95 47.22
N ILE A 75 -10.04 15.42 46.38
CA ILE A 75 -9.66 16.84 46.27
C ILE A 75 -10.89 17.70 45.91
N LYS A 76 -11.79 17.19 45.07
CA LYS A 76 -13.03 17.88 44.70
C LYS A 76 -14.17 17.70 45.70
N GLY A 77 -13.89 17.14 46.88
CA GLY A 77 -14.87 16.95 47.95
C GLY A 77 -15.87 15.83 47.64
N GLY A 78 -15.43 14.71 47.08
CA GLY A 78 -16.29 13.57 46.81
C GLY A 78 -15.54 12.26 46.53
N LYS A 79 -16.17 11.33 45.80
CA LYS A 79 -15.68 9.96 45.60
C LYS A 79 -15.78 9.55 44.13
N CYS A 80 -14.75 8.86 43.63
CA CYS A 80 -14.83 8.10 42.39
C CYS A 80 -15.28 6.68 42.75
N LEU A 81 -16.42 6.25 42.21
CA LEU A 81 -17.06 4.95 42.48
C LEU A 81 -16.58 3.86 41.51
N SER A 82 -15.88 4.22 40.45
CA SER A 82 -15.32 3.28 39.49
C SER A 82 -14.04 2.62 40.03
N ASN A 83 -13.84 1.34 39.70
CA ASN A 83 -12.67 0.55 40.12
C ASN A 83 -11.65 0.30 38.99
N ILE A 84 -11.99 0.65 37.75
CA ILE A 84 -11.14 0.44 36.57
C ILE A 84 -11.04 1.76 35.80
N TYR A 85 -9.81 2.11 35.40
CA TYR A 85 -9.54 3.23 34.49
C TYR A 85 -8.74 2.70 33.29
N LEU A 86 -9.35 2.76 32.11
CA LEU A 86 -8.73 2.31 30.86
C LEU A 86 -8.01 3.45 30.15
N ASN A 87 -8.66 4.62 30.02
CA ASN A 87 -8.11 5.82 29.40
C ASN A 87 -8.95 7.07 29.73
N SER A 88 -8.47 8.24 29.30
CA SER A 88 -9.05 9.57 29.61
C SER A 88 -10.41 9.86 28.95
N SER A 89 -10.83 9.01 28.01
CA SER A 89 -12.13 9.06 27.34
C SER A 89 -13.17 8.12 27.94
N THR A 90 -12.79 7.17 28.79
CA THR A 90 -13.73 6.29 29.49
C THR A 90 -14.48 7.07 30.58
N LYS A 91 -15.82 6.99 30.60
CA LYS A 91 -16.65 7.60 31.65
C LYS A 91 -16.46 6.84 32.96
N LEU A 92 -16.27 7.58 34.06
CA LEU A 92 -16.26 7.03 35.41
C LEU A 92 -17.50 7.52 36.17
N LYS A 93 -17.88 6.78 37.23
CA LYS A 93 -18.95 7.13 38.15
C LYS A 93 -18.39 7.98 39.29
N TRP A 94 -18.97 9.14 39.54
CA TRP A 94 -18.54 10.12 40.55
C TRP A 94 -19.67 10.41 41.54
N GLN A 95 -19.29 10.83 42.74
CA GLN A 95 -20.19 11.28 43.79
C GLN A 95 -19.63 12.54 44.46
N CYS A 96 -20.45 13.56 44.71
CA CYS A 96 -20.02 14.77 45.45
C CYS A 96 -20.33 14.66 46.95
N SER A 97 -19.82 15.59 47.75
CA SER A 97 -20.08 15.68 49.21
C SER A 97 -21.57 15.72 49.56
N LYS A 98 -22.41 16.35 48.72
CA LYS A 98 -23.88 16.37 48.89
C LYS A 98 -24.59 15.07 48.48
N GLY A 99 -23.85 14.01 48.15
CA GLY A 99 -24.40 12.70 47.84
C GLY A 99 -24.82 12.45 46.38
N HIS A 100 -24.90 13.48 45.53
CA HIS A 100 -25.27 13.33 44.11
C HIS A 100 -24.29 12.42 43.35
N LYS A 101 -24.83 11.50 42.54
CA LYS A 101 -24.05 10.56 41.70
C LYS A 101 -24.22 10.91 40.21
N TRP A 102 -23.14 10.89 39.43
CA TRP A 102 -23.19 11.12 37.99
C TRP A 102 -22.06 10.40 37.24
N GLU A 103 -22.18 10.34 35.91
CA GLU A 103 -21.14 9.82 35.03
C GLU A 103 -20.45 10.94 34.24
N ALA A 104 -19.13 10.95 34.26
CA ALA A 104 -18.33 11.92 33.52
C ALA A 104 -16.96 11.35 33.16
N THR A 105 -16.34 11.88 32.10
CA THR A 105 -14.95 11.54 31.76
C THR A 105 -13.99 12.25 32.72
N PRO A 106 -12.86 11.61 33.08
CA PRO A 106 -11.80 12.24 33.88
C PRO A 106 -11.28 13.56 33.30
N SER A 107 -11.25 13.68 31.97
CA SER A 107 -10.89 14.90 31.27
C SER A 107 -11.81 16.09 31.59
N ASN A 108 -13.11 15.86 31.75
CA ASN A 108 -14.07 16.91 32.12
C ASN A 108 -13.97 17.31 33.59
N ILE A 109 -13.73 16.33 34.48
CA ILE A 109 -13.50 16.58 35.91
C ILE A 109 -12.25 17.43 36.12
N LYS A 110 -11.15 17.12 35.43
CA LYS A 110 -9.90 17.91 35.48
C LYS A 110 -10.09 19.35 34.99
N LYS A 111 -10.94 19.57 33.98
CA LYS A 111 -11.29 20.91 33.46
C LYS A 111 -12.21 21.71 34.40
N GLY A 112 -12.50 21.23 35.61
CA GLY A 112 -13.25 21.96 36.63
C GLY A 112 -14.75 21.71 36.65
N LYS A 113 -15.29 20.90 35.72
CA LYS A 113 -16.71 20.53 35.72
C LYS A 113 -16.94 19.38 36.69
N TRP A 114 -17.23 19.71 37.94
CA TRP A 114 -17.42 18.73 39.01
C TRP A 114 -18.83 18.14 39.05
N CYS A 115 -19.71 18.66 39.92
CA CYS A 115 -21.04 18.11 40.13
C CYS A 115 -22.10 18.96 39.40
N PRO A 116 -22.83 18.42 38.41
CA PRO A 116 -23.83 19.17 37.66
C PRO A 116 -25.03 19.60 38.52
N TYR A 117 -25.26 18.92 39.66
CA TYR A 117 -26.36 19.21 40.57
C TYR A 117 -26.04 20.29 41.60
N CYS A 118 -24.75 20.58 41.84
CA CYS A 118 -24.31 21.61 42.79
C CYS A 118 -24.04 22.97 42.12
N ILE A 119 -24.25 23.10 40.80
CA ILE A 119 -23.97 24.34 40.06
C ILE A 119 -25.22 25.23 40.07
N GLY A 120 -25.16 26.32 40.84
CA GLY A 120 -26.18 27.40 40.83
C GLY A 120 -26.52 27.97 42.22
N LYS A 121 -27.00 29.23 42.24
CA LYS A 121 -27.50 29.95 43.44
C LYS A 121 -28.75 29.30 44.05
N TYR A 122 -29.53 28.58 43.23
CA TYR A 122 -30.79 27.98 43.62
C TYR A 122 -30.70 26.45 43.44
N GLN A 123 -30.88 25.73 44.55
CA GLN A 123 -30.58 24.31 44.69
C GLN A 123 -31.77 23.49 45.19
N SER A 124 -32.90 24.14 45.49
CA SER A 124 -34.08 23.50 46.06
C SER A 124 -35.39 24.00 45.43
N ILE A 125 -36.48 23.28 45.68
CA ILE A 125 -37.82 23.74 45.27
C ILE A 125 -38.25 25.00 46.03
N LYS A 126 -37.81 25.13 47.29
CA LYS A 126 -38.04 26.32 48.13
C LYS A 126 -37.50 27.58 47.46
N ASP A 127 -36.31 27.48 46.87
CA ASP A 127 -35.70 28.57 46.12
C ASP A 127 -36.53 29.00 44.89
N MET A 128 -37.19 28.04 44.23
CA MET A 128 -38.04 28.32 43.06
C MET A 128 -39.37 28.94 43.47
N HIS A 129 -39.94 28.52 44.62
CA HIS A 129 -41.11 29.16 45.20
C HIS A 129 -40.82 30.61 45.58
N GLU A 130 -39.67 30.89 46.20
CA GLU A 130 -39.26 32.24 46.58
C GLU A 130 -38.97 33.11 45.35
N LEU A 131 -38.29 32.56 44.33
CA LEU A 131 -38.08 33.25 43.05
C LEU A 131 -39.41 33.60 42.36
N ALA A 132 -40.41 32.70 42.39
CA ALA A 132 -41.72 33.00 41.83
C ALA A 132 -42.43 34.14 42.57
N LYS A 133 -42.33 34.17 43.91
CA LYS A 133 -42.90 35.24 44.76
C LYS A 133 -42.30 36.61 44.41
N THR A 134 -40.99 36.69 44.20
CA THR A 134 -40.33 37.96 43.77
C THR A 134 -40.82 38.49 42.42
N ARG A 135 -41.53 37.67 41.63
CA ARG A 135 -42.12 38.06 40.34
C ARG A 135 -43.66 38.09 40.36
N ASN A 136 -44.24 38.24 41.55
CA ASN A 136 -45.68 38.25 41.79
C ASN A 136 -46.39 37.03 41.17
N GLY A 137 -45.79 35.85 41.25
CA GLY A 137 -46.42 34.62 40.81
C GLY A 137 -46.05 33.42 41.68
N LYS A 138 -46.35 32.23 41.18
CA LYS A 138 -46.18 30.97 41.90
C LYS A 138 -45.43 29.96 41.05
N CYS A 139 -44.58 29.16 41.70
CA CYS A 139 -44.11 27.90 41.14
C CYS A 139 -45.02 26.82 41.73
N LEU A 140 -45.72 26.08 40.87
CA LEU A 140 -46.73 25.09 41.27
C LEU A 140 -46.13 23.70 41.52
N SER A 141 -44.93 23.46 41.01
CA SER A 141 -44.24 22.19 41.21
C SER A 141 -43.82 22.00 42.68
N SER A 142 -43.86 20.74 43.13
CA SER A 142 -43.51 20.33 44.50
C SER A 142 -42.07 19.80 44.65
N HIS A 143 -41.40 19.49 43.54
CA HIS A 143 -40.06 18.89 43.54
C HIS A 143 -39.13 19.61 42.56
N TYR A 144 -37.86 19.80 42.96
CA TYR A 144 -36.81 20.36 42.12
C TYR A 144 -35.70 19.34 41.91
N ILE A 145 -35.49 18.95 40.65
CA ILE A 145 -34.47 17.95 40.28
C ILE A 145 -33.16 18.65 39.87
N ASN A 146 -33.25 19.65 38.99
CA ASN A 146 -32.13 20.42 38.47
C ASN A 146 -32.64 21.66 37.70
N ASN A 147 -31.74 22.48 37.17
CA ASN A 147 -32.09 23.72 36.47
C ASN A 147 -32.56 23.55 35.00
N ILE A 148 -32.62 22.32 34.48
CA ILE A 148 -33.03 22.00 33.11
C ILE A 148 -34.35 21.22 33.02
N THR A 149 -34.74 20.53 34.08
CA THR A 149 -36.06 19.90 34.22
C THR A 149 -37.10 21.00 34.36
N LYS A 150 -38.19 20.92 33.58
CA LYS A 150 -39.25 21.93 33.61
C LYS A 150 -39.99 21.91 34.94
N LEU A 151 -40.42 23.10 35.37
CA LEU A 151 -41.39 23.30 36.44
C LEU A 151 -42.63 24.03 35.88
N GLU A 152 -43.71 23.97 36.62
CA GLU A 152 -44.96 24.66 36.35
C GLU A 152 -45.00 26.01 37.07
N TRP A 153 -45.45 27.04 36.36
CA TRP A 153 -45.44 28.43 36.82
C TRP A 153 -46.78 29.11 36.56
N GLU A 154 -47.14 30.01 37.46
CA GLU A 154 -48.32 30.87 37.38
C GLU A 154 -47.88 32.32 37.57
N CYS A 155 -48.36 33.25 36.73
CA CYS A 155 -48.08 34.68 36.88
C CYS A 155 -49.23 35.40 37.60
N SER A 156 -49.02 36.65 37.99
CA SER A 156 -50.04 37.49 38.64
C SER A 156 -51.37 37.62 37.88
N LYS A 157 -51.37 37.45 36.55
CA LYS A 157 -52.57 37.47 35.71
C LYS A 157 -53.26 36.09 35.56
N GLY A 158 -52.82 35.08 36.30
CA GLY A 158 -53.40 33.73 36.28
C GLY A 158 -53.00 32.86 35.08
N HIS A 159 -52.08 33.30 34.22
CA HIS A 159 -51.57 32.44 33.13
C HIS A 159 -50.66 31.34 33.67
N HIS A 160 -50.90 30.11 33.20
CA HIS A 160 -50.16 28.90 33.55
C HIS A 160 -49.20 28.50 32.41
N TRP A 161 -47.95 28.17 32.72
CA TRP A 161 -47.02 27.63 31.72
C TRP A 161 -45.92 26.76 32.34
N GLU A 162 -45.32 25.91 31.50
CA GLU A 162 -44.12 25.15 31.86
C GLU A 162 -42.85 25.86 31.37
N ALA A 163 -41.85 25.97 32.25
CA ALA A 163 -40.54 26.49 31.87
C ALA A 163 -39.41 25.87 32.71
N ARG A 164 -38.22 25.84 32.12
CA ARG A 164 -37.00 25.44 32.84
C ARG A 164 -36.64 26.51 33.88
N PRO A 165 -36.24 26.13 35.11
CA PRO A 165 -35.73 27.04 36.12
C PRO A 165 -34.64 27.98 35.60
N SER A 166 -33.73 27.48 34.75
CA SER A 166 -32.69 28.29 34.10
C SER A 166 -33.24 29.44 33.23
N ASN A 167 -34.38 29.27 32.57
CA ASN A 167 -35.01 30.34 31.80
C ASN A 167 -35.60 31.40 32.73
N ILE A 168 -36.20 30.97 33.84
CA ILE A 168 -36.79 31.85 34.84
C ILE A 168 -35.70 32.66 35.57
N THR A 169 -34.60 32.03 35.95
CA THR A 169 -33.46 32.74 36.56
C THR A 169 -32.78 33.69 35.58
N SER A 170 -32.80 33.39 34.27
CA SER A 170 -32.30 34.28 33.22
C SER A 170 -33.21 35.48 32.86
N GLY A 171 -34.34 35.64 33.56
CA GLY A 171 -35.23 36.80 33.41
C GLY A 171 -36.45 36.59 32.51
N LYS A 172 -36.66 35.41 31.94
CA LYS A 172 -37.87 35.10 31.15
C LYS A 172 -39.01 34.68 32.09
N TRP A 173 -40.20 35.24 31.91
CA TRP A 173 -41.35 34.98 32.79
C TRP A 173 -42.56 34.43 32.03
N CYS A 174 -43.67 35.17 31.97
CA CYS A 174 -44.92 34.72 31.35
C CYS A 174 -44.94 35.00 29.83
N PRO A 175 -45.07 33.98 28.97
CA PRO A 175 -45.09 34.15 27.51
C PRO A 175 -46.36 34.83 26.97
N VAL A 176 -47.48 34.71 27.69
CA VAL A 176 -48.76 35.33 27.31
C VAL A 176 -48.72 36.83 27.61
N CYS A 177 -48.28 37.23 28.81
CA CYS A 177 -48.07 38.64 29.15
C CYS A 177 -47.03 39.33 28.26
N ALA A 178 -46.09 38.58 27.69
CA ALA A 178 -45.07 39.08 26.77
C ALA A 178 -45.55 39.21 25.30
N GLY A 179 -46.86 39.11 25.03
CA GLY A 179 -47.45 39.50 23.74
C GLY A 179 -47.43 38.44 22.62
N LYS A 180 -47.31 37.15 22.92
CA LYS A 180 -47.43 36.08 21.90
C LYS A 180 -48.88 35.57 21.80
N GLN A 181 -49.74 36.28 21.05
CA GLN A 181 -51.05 35.75 20.64
C GLN A 181 -50.89 34.62 19.59
N LEU A 182 -51.76 33.60 19.68
CA LEU A 182 -51.84 32.47 18.76
C LEU A 182 -52.66 32.86 17.52
N LEU A 183 -52.11 32.65 16.31
CA LEU A 183 -52.82 32.84 15.04
C LEU A 183 -53.90 31.75 14.83
N THR A 184 -54.94 32.04 14.03
CA THR A 184 -56.02 31.08 13.68
C THR A 184 -55.89 30.52 12.26
N ILE A 185 -56.65 29.46 11.94
CA ILE A 185 -56.66 28.88 10.58
C ILE A 185 -57.33 29.81 9.56
N GLU A 186 -58.32 30.61 9.96
CA GLU A 186 -58.97 31.64 9.14
C GLU A 186 -57.98 32.71 8.70
N GLU A 187 -57.08 33.15 9.58
CA GLU A 187 -56.01 34.09 9.23
C GLU A 187 -55.05 33.50 8.20
N MET A 188 -54.73 32.20 8.30
CA MET A 188 -53.88 31.53 7.31
C MET A 188 -54.56 31.42 5.94
N LYS A 189 -55.87 31.19 5.91
CA LYS A 189 -56.66 31.19 4.66
C LYS A 189 -56.68 32.57 4.01
N LYS A 190 -56.85 33.66 4.79
CA LYS A 190 -56.76 35.04 4.28
C LYS A 190 -55.39 35.35 3.67
N ILE A 191 -54.31 34.96 4.35
CA ILE A 191 -52.93 35.14 3.83
C ILE A 191 -52.74 34.39 2.51
N ALA A 192 -53.32 33.20 2.37
CA ALA A 192 -53.23 32.44 1.14
C ALA A 192 -53.92 33.13 -0.04
N ILE A 193 -55.13 33.66 0.20
CA ILE A 193 -55.91 34.39 -0.80
C ILE A 193 -55.16 35.64 -1.27
N LEU A 194 -54.61 36.43 -0.34
CA LEU A 194 -53.81 37.62 -0.65
C LEU A 194 -52.59 37.33 -1.52
N ARG A 195 -52.08 36.08 -1.52
CA ARG A 195 -50.96 35.64 -2.35
C ARG A 195 -51.39 34.90 -3.62
N GLY A 196 -52.66 35.02 -4.00
CA GLY A 196 -53.21 34.40 -5.20
C GLY A 196 -53.26 32.88 -5.08
N GLY A 197 -53.76 32.36 -3.95
CA GLY A 197 -53.94 30.93 -3.75
C GLY A 197 -54.82 30.58 -2.55
N HIS A 198 -54.72 29.33 -2.07
CA HIS A 198 -55.59 28.80 -1.02
C HIS A 198 -54.79 27.98 0.00
N CYS A 199 -55.16 28.12 1.28
CA CYS A 199 -54.76 27.18 2.33
C CYS A 199 -55.79 26.04 2.35
N LEU A 200 -55.33 24.82 2.09
CA LEU A 200 -56.16 23.61 2.02
C LEU A 200 -56.28 22.90 3.37
N SER A 201 -55.53 23.34 4.38
CA SER A 201 -55.61 22.78 5.73
C SER A 201 -56.82 23.36 6.48
N ASN A 202 -57.45 22.51 7.30
CA ASN A 202 -58.64 22.86 8.07
C ASN A 202 -58.35 23.25 9.52
N GLN A 203 -57.13 23.02 10.01
CA GLN A 203 -56.74 23.31 11.38
C GLN A 203 -55.33 23.92 11.44
N TYR A 204 -55.13 24.85 12.37
CA TYR A 204 -53.83 25.44 12.70
C TYR A 204 -53.46 25.03 14.12
N ILE A 205 -52.37 24.28 14.27
CA ILE A 205 -51.88 23.81 15.57
C ILE A 205 -50.87 24.81 16.14
N ASN A 206 -49.85 25.16 15.36
CA ASN A 206 -48.83 26.14 15.72
C ASN A 206 -48.04 26.57 14.46
N ALA A 207 -47.16 27.57 14.62
CA ALA A 207 -46.42 28.16 13.51
C ALA A 207 -45.33 27.25 12.89
N LYS A 208 -45.05 26.09 13.50
CA LYS A 208 -44.06 25.10 13.04
C LYS A 208 -44.70 23.90 12.36
N THR A 209 -45.98 23.62 12.62
CA THR A 209 -46.71 22.56 11.92
C THR A 209 -46.98 22.98 10.49
N LYS A 210 -46.69 22.10 9.52
CA LYS A 210 -46.91 22.39 8.10
C LYS A 210 -48.41 22.45 7.79
N LEU A 211 -48.79 23.40 6.94
CA LEU A 211 -50.10 23.44 6.29
C LEU A 211 -49.92 23.14 4.80
N LYS A 212 -51.01 22.74 4.15
CA LYS A 212 -51.07 22.44 2.72
C LYS A 212 -51.60 23.69 1.98
N TRP A 213 -50.90 24.10 0.93
CA TRP A 213 -51.15 25.33 0.18
C TRP A 213 -51.32 25.02 -1.31
N ARG A 214 -52.08 25.85 -2.01
CA ARG A 214 -52.25 25.82 -3.47
C ARG A 214 -52.06 27.21 -4.04
N CYS A 215 -51.32 27.37 -5.14
CA CYS A 215 -51.15 28.66 -5.81
C CYS A 215 -52.09 28.79 -7.02
N SER A 216 -52.15 29.98 -7.62
CA SER A 216 -52.96 30.29 -8.81
C SER A 216 -52.63 29.41 -10.01
N LYS A 217 -51.38 28.98 -10.17
CA LYS A 217 -50.95 28.03 -11.22
C LYS A 217 -51.32 26.57 -10.92
N GLY A 218 -52.02 26.31 -9.82
CA GLY A 218 -52.51 24.98 -9.45
C GLY A 218 -51.54 24.11 -8.64
N HIS A 219 -50.27 24.51 -8.46
CA HIS A 219 -49.31 23.73 -7.68
C HIS A 219 -49.73 23.60 -6.21
N ILE A 220 -49.59 22.39 -5.66
CA ILE A 220 -49.90 22.06 -4.27
C ILE A 220 -48.60 21.74 -3.52
N TRP A 221 -48.38 22.35 -2.35
CA TRP A 221 -47.18 22.07 -1.53
C TRP A 221 -47.47 22.20 -0.04
N GLU A 222 -46.54 21.70 0.77
CA GLU A 222 -46.57 21.86 2.23
C GLU A 222 -45.51 22.86 2.70
N ALA A 223 -45.92 23.81 3.54
CA ALA A 223 -45.02 24.79 4.14
C ALA A 223 -45.51 25.20 5.53
N THR A 224 -44.58 25.65 6.37
CA THR A 224 -44.93 26.15 7.70
C THR A 224 -45.51 27.56 7.61
N PRO A 225 -46.52 27.89 8.45
CA PRO A 225 -47.10 29.23 8.55
C PRO A 225 -46.07 30.35 8.69
N ASN A 226 -45.01 30.13 9.47
CA ASN A 226 -43.92 31.10 9.62
C ASN A 226 -43.22 31.41 8.29
N LYS A 227 -42.94 30.40 7.46
CA LYS A 227 -42.28 30.60 6.16
C LYS A 227 -43.17 31.38 5.20
N ILE A 228 -44.47 31.07 5.21
CA ILE A 228 -45.45 31.81 4.43
C ILE A 228 -45.50 33.27 4.91
N LYS A 229 -45.54 33.53 6.21
CA LYS A 229 -45.61 34.89 6.75
C LYS A 229 -44.42 35.76 6.33
N ILE A 230 -43.19 35.22 6.38
CA ILE A 230 -41.95 35.94 6.03
C ILE A 230 -41.74 36.13 4.51
N GLY A 231 -42.68 35.71 3.66
CA GLY A 231 -42.67 36.02 2.22
C GLY A 231 -42.42 34.85 1.29
N SER A 232 -42.10 33.65 1.79
CA SER A 232 -42.01 32.47 0.92
C SER A 232 -43.39 32.02 0.45
N TRP A 233 -43.57 31.73 -0.83
CA TRP A 233 -44.87 31.31 -1.37
C TRP A 233 -44.78 29.96 -2.10
N CYS A 234 -44.93 29.95 -3.42
CA CYS A 234 -44.98 28.72 -4.21
C CYS A 234 -43.57 28.34 -4.72
N PRO A 235 -42.97 27.24 -4.24
CA PRO A 235 -41.63 26.81 -4.65
C PRO A 235 -41.57 26.39 -6.13
N TYR A 236 -42.66 25.88 -6.70
CA TYR A 236 -42.73 25.55 -8.13
C TYR A 236 -42.71 26.81 -9.01
N CYS A 237 -43.45 27.86 -8.63
CA CYS A 237 -43.51 29.10 -9.42
C CYS A 237 -42.18 29.87 -9.41
N ILE A 238 -41.39 29.77 -8.34
CA ILE A 238 -40.07 30.41 -8.26
C ILE A 238 -38.95 29.55 -8.88
N GLY A 239 -39.29 28.40 -9.47
CA GLY A 239 -38.32 27.48 -10.09
C GLY A 239 -37.51 26.63 -9.11
N MET A 240 -37.93 26.52 -7.84
CA MET A 240 -37.26 25.71 -6.82
C MET A 240 -37.55 24.21 -6.95
N TYR A 241 -38.67 23.85 -7.59
CA TYR A 241 -39.02 22.48 -7.96
C TYR A 241 -39.22 22.36 -9.46
N GLN A 242 -38.70 21.28 -10.02
CA GLN A 242 -38.81 20.97 -11.45
C GLN A 242 -40.11 20.22 -11.75
N THR A 243 -40.57 20.37 -12.97
CA THR A 243 -41.78 19.79 -13.52
C THR A 243 -41.44 18.87 -14.69
N ILE A 244 -42.41 18.07 -15.15
CA ILE A 244 -42.22 17.27 -16.37
C ILE A 244 -41.93 18.15 -17.59
N HIS A 245 -42.50 19.35 -17.64
CA HIS A 245 -42.23 20.31 -18.70
C HIS A 245 -40.76 20.80 -18.71
N ASP A 246 -40.11 20.86 -17.54
CA ASP A 246 -38.68 21.14 -17.46
C ASP A 246 -37.85 19.97 -18.01
N MET A 247 -38.34 18.73 -17.93
CA MET A 247 -37.69 17.56 -18.53
C MET A 247 -37.82 17.56 -20.05
N TYR A 248 -38.96 18.00 -20.59
CA TYR A 248 -39.13 18.22 -22.03
C TYR A 248 -38.14 19.26 -22.56
N LYS A 249 -38.01 20.41 -21.87
CA LYS A 249 -37.02 21.44 -22.24
C LYS A 249 -35.58 20.91 -22.15
N LEU A 250 -35.27 20.15 -21.10
CA LEU A 250 -33.95 19.54 -20.92
C LEU A 250 -33.63 18.57 -22.07
N ALA A 251 -34.57 17.72 -22.47
CA ALA A 251 -34.38 16.83 -23.60
C ALA A 251 -34.18 17.60 -24.91
N ASN A 252 -35.01 18.62 -25.15
CA ASN A 252 -34.93 19.44 -26.36
C ASN A 252 -33.59 20.17 -26.47
N SER A 253 -33.03 20.65 -25.35
CA SER A 253 -31.70 21.27 -25.29
C SER A 253 -30.55 20.33 -25.69
N ARG A 254 -30.81 19.02 -25.79
CA ARG A 254 -29.87 17.97 -26.19
C ARG A 254 -30.28 17.32 -27.52
N ASN A 255 -31.10 18.01 -28.30
CA ASN A 255 -31.64 17.54 -29.59
C ASN A 255 -32.35 16.19 -29.45
N GLY A 256 -33.17 16.03 -28.40
CA GLY A 256 -33.97 14.84 -28.23
C GLY A 256 -35.24 15.07 -27.43
N GLU A 257 -35.87 13.98 -27.02
CA GLU A 257 -37.23 13.97 -26.46
C GLU A 257 -37.24 13.23 -25.12
N CYS A 258 -38.02 13.74 -24.16
CA CYS A 258 -38.40 12.97 -22.97
C CYS A 258 -39.77 12.35 -23.27
N LEU A 259 -39.84 11.03 -23.21
CA LEU A 259 -41.01 10.22 -23.57
C LEU A 259 -41.87 9.83 -22.35
N SER A 260 -41.50 10.30 -21.16
CA SER A 260 -42.29 10.11 -19.95
C SER A 260 -43.27 11.26 -19.76
N ASP A 261 -44.47 10.96 -19.29
CA ASP A 261 -45.54 11.94 -19.10
C ASP A 261 -45.63 12.49 -17.66
N GLU A 262 -44.91 11.86 -16.73
CA GLU A 262 -44.92 12.19 -15.31
C GLU A 262 -43.50 12.35 -14.76
N PHE A 263 -43.29 13.37 -13.92
CA PHE A 263 -42.04 13.62 -13.19
C PHE A 263 -42.31 13.65 -11.69
N ILE A 264 -41.79 12.65 -10.98
CA ILE A 264 -41.93 12.51 -9.52
C ILE A 264 -40.77 13.23 -8.82
N ASP A 265 -39.53 12.81 -9.12
CA ASP A 265 -38.31 13.42 -8.60
C ASP A 265 -37.12 13.21 -9.55
N ALA A 266 -35.98 13.81 -9.24
CA ALA A 266 -34.80 13.76 -10.10
C ALA A 266 -34.03 12.42 -10.07
N LYS A 267 -34.44 11.49 -9.20
CA LYS A 267 -33.85 10.15 -9.03
C LYS A 267 -34.68 9.05 -9.66
N THR A 268 -35.95 9.33 -9.95
CA THR A 268 -36.84 8.43 -10.67
C THR A 268 -36.44 8.43 -12.14
N LYS A 269 -36.37 7.23 -12.75
CA LYS A 269 -35.96 7.10 -14.15
C LYS A 269 -37.08 7.59 -15.07
N LEU A 270 -36.70 8.36 -16.09
CA LEU A 270 -37.56 8.73 -17.21
C LEU A 270 -37.05 8.05 -18.48
N LYS A 271 -37.92 7.94 -19.49
CA LYS A 271 -37.59 7.48 -20.83
C LYS A 271 -37.15 8.66 -21.69
N TRP A 272 -36.01 8.51 -22.37
CA TRP A 272 -35.38 9.55 -23.20
C TRP A 272 -35.14 9.00 -24.60
N LYS A 273 -35.12 9.90 -25.59
CA LYS A 273 -34.80 9.62 -26.99
C LYS A 273 -33.82 10.67 -27.52
N CYS A 274 -32.78 10.27 -28.24
CA CYS A 274 -31.82 11.21 -28.86
C CYS A 274 -32.15 11.49 -30.33
N SER A 275 -31.40 12.41 -30.94
CA SER A 275 -31.51 12.77 -32.36
C SER A 275 -31.37 11.56 -33.30
N GLU A 276 -30.51 10.60 -32.95
CA GLU A 276 -30.29 9.37 -33.72
C GLU A 276 -31.41 8.33 -33.52
N GLY A 277 -32.47 8.66 -32.75
CA GLY A 277 -33.63 7.80 -32.51
C GLY A 277 -33.46 6.74 -31.41
N HIS A 278 -32.29 6.64 -30.77
CA HIS A 278 -32.10 5.68 -29.67
C HIS A 278 -32.94 6.05 -28.44
N THR A 279 -33.62 5.07 -27.86
CA THR A 279 -34.40 5.21 -26.63
C THR A 279 -33.70 4.54 -25.44
N TRP A 280 -33.64 5.21 -24.28
CA TRP A 280 -33.09 4.63 -23.04
C TRP A 280 -33.76 5.18 -21.78
N GLU A 281 -33.55 4.51 -20.66
CA GLU A 281 -33.99 4.98 -19.35
C GLU A 281 -32.82 5.58 -18.56
N SER A 282 -33.02 6.77 -18.01
CA SER A 282 -32.04 7.42 -17.13
C SER A 282 -32.70 8.37 -16.15
N THR A 283 -32.01 8.70 -15.07
CA THR A 283 -32.50 9.67 -14.10
C THR A 283 -32.24 11.10 -14.59
N PRO A 284 -33.16 12.05 -14.35
CA PRO A 284 -32.96 13.46 -14.65
C PRO A 284 -31.65 14.04 -14.10
N ASP A 285 -31.21 13.63 -12.91
CA ASP A 285 -29.92 14.07 -12.35
C ASP A 285 -28.73 13.64 -13.22
N ASN A 286 -28.75 12.44 -13.79
CA ASN A 286 -27.71 11.97 -14.69
C ASN A 286 -27.70 12.75 -16.01
N ILE A 287 -28.88 13.08 -16.53
CA ILE A 287 -29.01 13.89 -17.75
C ILE A 287 -28.41 15.28 -17.55
N LYS A 288 -28.71 15.91 -16.40
CA LYS A 288 -28.16 17.21 -16.02
C LYS A 288 -26.66 17.19 -15.78
N SER A 289 -26.12 16.12 -15.19
CA SER A 289 -24.69 15.99 -14.94
C SER A 289 -23.85 15.77 -16.21
N GLY A 290 -24.49 15.67 -17.38
CA GLY A 290 -23.85 15.63 -18.69
C GLY A 290 -23.93 14.27 -19.39
N SER A 291 -24.48 13.24 -18.75
CA SER A 291 -24.69 11.94 -19.40
C SER A 291 -25.95 11.99 -20.28
N TRP A 292 -25.82 11.84 -21.59
CA TRP A 292 -26.97 11.86 -22.52
C TRP A 292 -27.29 10.46 -23.05
N CYS A 293 -27.10 10.24 -24.36
CA CYS A 293 -27.39 8.97 -25.00
C CYS A 293 -26.21 7.99 -24.83
N PRO A 294 -26.42 6.85 -24.16
CA PRO A 294 -25.35 5.88 -23.96
C PRO A 294 -25.02 5.08 -25.23
N TYR A 295 -25.92 5.04 -26.23
CA TYR A 295 -25.63 4.46 -27.55
C TYR A 295 -24.68 5.37 -28.34
N CYS A 296 -25.00 6.66 -28.48
CA CYS A 296 -24.14 7.64 -29.15
C CYS A 296 -22.78 7.82 -28.43
N ALA A 297 -22.76 7.66 -27.10
CA ALA A 297 -21.53 7.69 -26.31
C ALA A 297 -20.70 6.38 -26.39
N GLY A 298 -21.12 5.39 -27.20
CA GLY A 298 -20.42 4.11 -27.37
C GLY A 298 -20.47 3.17 -26.17
N LYS A 299 -21.36 3.42 -25.20
CA LYS A 299 -21.54 2.57 -24.00
C LYS A 299 -22.43 1.35 -24.25
N TYR A 300 -23.36 1.44 -25.22
CA TYR A 300 -24.14 0.30 -25.70
C TYR A 300 -23.82 0.06 -27.16
N GLN A 301 -23.38 -1.16 -27.46
CA GLN A 301 -23.13 -1.61 -28.82
C GLN A 301 -24.38 -2.31 -29.37
N THR A 302 -24.56 -2.23 -30.68
CA THR A 302 -25.64 -2.84 -31.45
C THR A 302 -25.08 -3.90 -32.38
N ILE A 303 -25.95 -4.68 -33.02
CA ILE A 303 -25.50 -5.62 -34.06
C ILE A 303 -24.88 -4.89 -35.24
N TYR A 304 -25.36 -3.68 -35.55
CA TYR A 304 -24.80 -2.83 -36.59
C TYR A 304 -23.34 -2.43 -36.27
N ASP A 305 -23.05 -2.12 -35.00
CA ASP A 305 -21.68 -1.85 -34.55
C ASP A 305 -20.77 -3.07 -34.74
N MET A 306 -21.29 -4.29 -34.53
CA MET A 306 -20.54 -5.53 -34.74
C MET A 306 -20.27 -5.78 -36.23
N HIS A 307 -21.24 -5.48 -37.11
CA HIS A 307 -21.02 -5.54 -38.55
C HIS A 307 -19.95 -4.52 -39.01
N ASN A 308 -20.02 -3.28 -38.55
CA ASN A 308 -19.02 -2.25 -38.87
C ASN A 308 -17.63 -2.62 -38.32
N LEU A 309 -17.56 -3.15 -37.11
CA LEU A 309 -16.32 -3.64 -36.50
C LEU A 309 -15.70 -4.80 -37.29
N ALA A 310 -16.52 -5.65 -37.89
CA ALA A 310 -16.02 -6.69 -38.76
C ALA A 310 -15.52 -6.13 -40.10
N LYS A 311 -16.27 -5.19 -40.68
CA LYS A 311 -15.94 -4.54 -41.94
C LYS A 311 -14.62 -3.76 -41.86
N SER A 312 -14.37 -3.06 -40.75
CA SER A 312 -13.10 -2.34 -40.52
C SER A 312 -11.88 -3.26 -40.39
N ARG A 313 -12.10 -4.58 -40.24
CA ARG A 313 -11.05 -5.61 -40.22
C ARG A 313 -11.10 -6.53 -41.44
N ASN A 314 -11.66 -6.03 -42.54
CA ASN A 314 -11.82 -6.74 -43.81
C ASN A 314 -12.54 -8.10 -43.65
N GLY A 315 -13.49 -8.18 -42.71
CA GLY A 315 -14.28 -9.39 -42.47
C GLY A 315 -15.77 -9.08 -42.33
N LYS A 316 -16.53 -10.08 -41.88
CA LYS A 316 -18.00 -9.99 -41.70
C LYS A 316 -18.40 -10.53 -40.34
N CYS A 317 -19.38 -9.88 -39.70
CA CYS A 317 -20.15 -10.48 -38.62
C CYS A 317 -21.36 -11.16 -39.28
N LEU A 318 -21.51 -12.46 -39.09
CA LEU A 318 -22.56 -13.28 -39.72
C LEU A 318 -23.82 -13.41 -38.85
N SER A 319 -23.76 -12.96 -37.59
CA SER A 319 -24.91 -12.94 -36.70
C SER A 319 -25.85 -11.77 -37.03
N SER A 320 -27.16 -12.00 -36.94
CA SER A 320 -28.20 -10.99 -37.18
C SER A 320 -28.66 -10.26 -35.91
N HIS A 321 -28.33 -10.77 -34.72
CA HIS A 321 -28.78 -10.22 -33.44
C HIS A 321 -27.64 -10.15 -32.42
N TYR A 322 -27.57 -9.04 -31.68
CA TYR A 322 -26.61 -8.81 -30.59
C TYR A 322 -27.37 -8.58 -29.29
N THR A 323 -27.08 -9.39 -28.26
CA THR A 323 -27.73 -9.29 -26.95
C THR A 323 -26.86 -8.61 -25.91
N ASN A 324 -25.58 -9.00 -25.81
CA ASN A 324 -24.61 -8.43 -24.89
C ASN A 324 -23.17 -8.78 -25.34
N ASN A 325 -22.16 -8.26 -24.64
CA ASN A 325 -20.76 -8.44 -25.01
C ASN A 325 -20.16 -9.82 -24.63
N ILE A 326 -20.96 -10.71 -24.03
CA ILE A 326 -20.56 -12.04 -23.54
C ILE A 326 -21.10 -13.15 -24.45
N THR A 327 -22.31 -12.98 -25.00
CA THR A 327 -22.92 -13.92 -25.96
C THR A 327 -22.09 -13.95 -27.23
N LYS A 328 -21.72 -15.15 -27.70
CA LYS A 328 -20.87 -15.31 -28.88
C LYS A 328 -21.63 -14.90 -30.14
N LEU A 329 -20.93 -14.23 -31.05
CA LEU A 329 -21.36 -14.01 -32.42
C LEU A 329 -20.49 -14.82 -33.39
N LYS A 330 -21.01 -15.04 -34.60
CA LYS A 330 -20.28 -15.67 -35.71
C LYS A 330 -19.57 -14.61 -36.54
N TRP A 331 -18.30 -14.84 -36.85
CA TRP A 331 -17.42 -13.91 -37.56
C TRP A 331 -16.73 -14.62 -38.72
N GLU A 332 -16.38 -13.87 -39.76
CA GLU A 332 -15.64 -14.30 -40.95
C GLU A 332 -14.52 -13.28 -41.23
N CYS A 333 -13.32 -13.72 -41.59
CA CYS A 333 -12.21 -12.83 -41.96
C CYS A 333 -12.04 -12.74 -43.48
N SER A 334 -11.11 -11.88 -43.93
CA SER A 334 -10.79 -11.70 -45.36
C SER A 334 -10.36 -12.98 -46.07
N GLU A 335 -9.74 -13.91 -45.33
CA GLU A 335 -9.29 -15.21 -45.85
C GLU A 335 -10.42 -16.27 -45.84
N GLY A 336 -11.65 -15.89 -45.50
CA GLY A 336 -12.83 -16.78 -45.50
C GLY A 336 -12.97 -17.67 -44.27
N HIS A 337 -12.09 -17.58 -43.26
CA HIS A 337 -12.22 -18.38 -42.05
C HIS A 337 -13.38 -17.90 -41.18
N GLN A 338 -14.25 -18.82 -40.78
CA GLN A 338 -15.37 -18.54 -39.88
C GLN A 338 -15.09 -19.03 -38.46
N TRP A 339 -15.44 -18.24 -37.45
CA TRP A 339 -15.30 -18.63 -36.04
C TRP A 339 -16.35 -17.96 -35.14
N GLU A 340 -16.55 -18.54 -33.95
CA GLU A 340 -17.40 -17.96 -32.90
C GLU A 340 -16.56 -17.27 -31.82
N ALA A 341 -16.88 -16.01 -31.54
CA ALA A 341 -16.20 -15.24 -30.50
C ALA A 341 -17.13 -14.26 -29.81
N ARG A 342 -16.80 -13.97 -28.55
CA ARG A 342 -17.48 -12.93 -27.77
C ARG A 342 -17.16 -11.55 -28.35
N PRO A 343 -18.15 -10.66 -28.55
CA PRO A 343 -17.94 -9.28 -28.95
C PRO A 343 -16.88 -8.55 -28.10
N ALA A 344 -16.84 -8.78 -26.78
CA ALA A 344 -15.79 -8.21 -25.92
C ALA A 344 -14.35 -8.57 -26.35
N ASN A 345 -14.12 -9.79 -26.84
CA ASN A 345 -12.80 -10.21 -27.33
C ASN A 345 -12.47 -9.53 -28.66
N ILE A 346 -13.46 -9.34 -29.52
CA ILE A 346 -13.29 -8.68 -30.81
C ILE A 346 -13.04 -7.18 -30.64
N ASN A 347 -13.75 -6.54 -29.72
CA ASN A 347 -13.52 -5.14 -29.35
C ASN A 347 -12.13 -4.94 -28.75
N SER A 348 -11.64 -5.87 -27.94
CA SER A 348 -10.29 -5.80 -27.35
C SER A 348 -9.14 -6.14 -28.33
N GLY A 349 -9.45 -6.29 -29.63
CA GLY A 349 -8.45 -6.44 -30.69
C GLY A 349 -8.12 -7.88 -31.07
N LYS A 350 -8.73 -8.90 -30.45
CA LYS A 350 -8.56 -10.29 -30.89
C LYS A 350 -9.40 -10.52 -32.15
N TRP A 351 -8.81 -11.15 -33.17
CA TRP A 351 -9.49 -11.40 -34.43
C TRP A 351 -9.45 -12.89 -34.79
N CYS A 352 -9.46 -13.21 -36.09
CA CYS A 352 -9.46 -14.56 -36.62
C CYS A 352 -8.35 -15.41 -35.99
N PRO A 353 -8.68 -16.48 -35.25
CA PRO A 353 -7.70 -17.34 -34.59
C PRO A 353 -6.85 -18.11 -35.61
N THR A 354 -7.37 -18.39 -36.80
CA THR A 354 -6.62 -19.07 -37.87
C THR A 354 -5.61 -18.14 -38.53
N CYS A 355 -5.97 -16.89 -38.80
CA CYS A 355 -5.05 -15.88 -39.34
C CYS A 355 -4.03 -15.40 -38.28
N ALA A 356 -4.47 -15.16 -37.05
CA ALA A 356 -3.57 -14.87 -35.92
C ALA A 356 -2.69 -16.10 -35.58
N GLY A 357 -3.16 -17.29 -35.95
CA GLY A 357 -2.44 -18.55 -35.92
C GLY A 357 -1.60 -18.84 -37.17
N LYS A 358 -1.39 -17.89 -38.10
CA LYS A 358 -0.36 -18.01 -39.17
C LYS A 358 1.05 -17.88 -38.58
N GLN A 359 1.36 -18.79 -37.66
CA GLN A 359 2.54 -19.63 -37.68
C GLN A 359 2.15 -20.90 -36.88
N LEU A 360 1.63 -21.90 -37.58
CA LEU A 360 1.73 -23.27 -37.08
C LEU A 360 3.22 -23.55 -37.01
N LEU A 361 3.74 -23.60 -35.78
CA LEU A 361 5.16 -23.84 -35.61
C LEU A 361 5.44 -25.27 -35.99
N THR A 362 6.35 -25.46 -36.92
CA THR A 362 6.74 -26.78 -37.40
C THR A 362 7.65 -27.46 -36.38
N ILE A 363 7.75 -28.79 -36.45
CA ILE A 363 8.72 -29.51 -35.62
C ILE A 363 10.16 -29.08 -35.97
N GLU A 364 10.39 -28.65 -37.21
CA GLU A 364 11.64 -28.07 -37.72
C GLU A 364 12.00 -26.79 -36.98
N GLU A 365 11.05 -25.89 -36.75
CA GLU A 365 11.27 -24.68 -35.94
C GLU A 365 11.56 -25.02 -34.48
N MET A 366 10.95 -26.07 -33.93
CA MET A 366 11.28 -26.54 -32.57
C MET A 366 12.70 -27.11 -32.51
N LYS A 367 13.12 -27.87 -33.53
CA LYS A 367 14.49 -28.35 -33.69
C LYS A 367 15.48 -27.19 -33.82
N ALA A 368 15.16 -26.16 -34.60
CA ALA A 368 15.99 -24.97 -34.75
C ALA A 368 16.18 -24.22 -33.42
N ILE A 369 15.11 -24.05 -32.63
CA ILE A 369 15.19 -23.44 -31.27
C ILE A 369 16.07 -24.27 -30.34
N ALA A 370 16.04 -25.60 -30.47
CA ALA A 370 16.90 -26.46 -29.68
C ALA A 370 18.37 -26.27 -30.06
N ILE A 371 18.67 -26.26 -31.36
CA ILE A 371 20.02 -26.07 -31.90
C ILE A 371 20.57 -24.69 -31.48
N SER A 372 19.78 -23.63 -31.60
CA SER A 372 20.21 -22.28 -31.21
C SER A 372 20.51 -22.14 -29.72
N ARG A 373 20.07 -23.10 -28.89
CA ARG A 373 20.32 -23.17 -27.45
C ARG A 373 21.30 -24.28 -27.07
N GLY A 374 22.05 -24.78 -28.05
CA GLY A 374 23.08 -25.80 -27.88
C GLY A 374 22.53 -27.21 -27.63
N GLY A 375 21.25 -27.47 -27.88
CA GLY A 375 20.59 -28.75 -27.61
C GLY A 375 19.89 -29.36 -28.83
N LYS A 376 19.05 -30.37 -28.60
CA LYS A 376 18.26 -31.09 -29.61
C LYS A 376 16.80 -31.23 -29.20
N CYS A 377 15.88 -31.14 -30.15
CA CYS A 377 14.51 -31.59 -29.96
C CYS A 377 14.44 -33.05 -30.42
N LEU A 378 14.10 -33.96 -29.50
CA LEU A 378 14.05 -35.40 -29.76
C LEU A 378 12.67 -35.88 -30.25
N SER A 379 11.70 -34.97 -30.32
CA SER A 379 10.37 -35.29 -30.85
C SER A 379 10.36 -35.16 -32.37
N ASN A 380 9.63 -36.07 -33.01
CA ASN A 380 9.48 -36.09 -34.46
C ASN A 380 8.22 -35.36 -34.94
N ASP A 381 7.23 -35.20 -34.06
CA ASP A 381 5.94 -34.61 -34.40
C ASP A 381 5.58 -33.43 -33.50
N TYR A 382 5.01 -32.38 -34.09
CA TYR A 382 4.42 -31.25 -33.38
C TYR A 382 2.91 -31.24 -33.60
N ILE A 383 2.14 -31.48 -32.54
CA ILE A 383 0.67 -31.48 -32.62
C ILE A 383 0.12 -30.08 -32.34
N ASN A 384 0.54 -29.45 -31.25
CA ASN A 384 0.14 -28.09 -30.86
C ASN A 384 1.03 -27.56 -29.72
N GLY A 385 0.87 -26.28 -29.37
CA GLY A 385 1.66 -25.62 -28.31
C GLY A 385 1.37 -26.09 -26.87
N LYS A 386 0.44 -27.03 -26.66
CA LYS A 386 0.09 -27.61 -25.35
C LYS A 386 0.69 -29.00 -25.14
N THR A 387 0.85 -29.78 -26.21
CA THR A 387 1.49 -31.10 -26.18
C THR A 387 2.96 -30.95 -25.80
N LYS A 388 3.46 -31.78 -24.88
CA LYS A 388 4.87 -31.76 -24.47
C LYS A 388 5.73 -32.37 -25.58
N LEU A 389 6.89 -31.79 -25.82
CA LEU A 389 7.95 -32.39 -26.63
C LEU A 389 9.10 -32.81 -25.71
N LYS A 390 9.86 -33.81 -26.15
CA LYS A 390 11.15 -34.23 -25.56
C LYS A 390 12.29 -33.38 -26.10
N TRP A 391 13.12 -32.87 -25.19
CA TRP A 391 14.25 -31.99 -25.46
C TRP A 391 15.52 -32.54 -24.84
N GLN A 392 16.67 -32.20 -25.40
CA GLN A 392 18.00 -32.49 -24.89
C GLN A 392 18.84 -31.21 -24.89
N CYS A 393 19.65 -30.94 -23.87
CA CYS A 393 20.56 -29.78 -23.85
C CYS A 393 21.98 -30.15 -24.32
N SER A 394 22.88 -29.17 -24.37
CA SER A 394 24.30 -29.36 -24.72
C SER A 394 24.99 -30.38 -23.81
N GLU A 395 24.63 -30.38 -22.53
CA GLU A 395 25.17 -31.30 -21.51
C GLU A 395 24.53 -32.70 -21.56
N GLY A 396 23.58 -32.94 -22.46
CA GLY A 396 22.97 -34.25 -22.67
C GLY A 396 21.73 -34.56 -21.82
N HIS A 397 21.32 -33.70 -20.88
CA HIS A 397 20.11 -33.89 -20.07
C HIS A 397 18.84 -33.89 -20.93
N ILE A 398 17.93 -34.85 -20.70
CA ILE A 398 16.70 -35.05 -21.47
C ILE A 398 15.47 -34.72 -20.60
N TRP A 399 14.56 -33.87 -21.10
CA TRP A 399 13.32 -33.52 -20.38
C TRP A 399 12.13 -33.30 -21.30
N GLU A 400 10.92 -33.32 -20.73
CA GLU A 400 9.67 -33.02 -21.44
C GLU A 400 9.14 -31.63 -21.08
N ALA A 401 8.92 -30.80 -22.10
CA ALA A 401 8.41 -29.44 -21.92
C ALA A 401 7.46 -29.02 -23.04
N ARG A 402 6.54 -28.11 -22.72
CA ARG A 402 5.62 -27.52 -23.70
C ARG A 402 6.38 -26.54 -24.60
N PRO A 403 6.15 -26.56 -25.93
CA PRO A 403 6.77 -25.64 -26.89
C PRO A 403 6.65 -24.17 -26.51
N ARG A 404 5.48 -23.74 -26.01
CA ARG A 404 5.27 -22.36 -25.55
C ARG A 404 6.21 -21.95 -24.41
N THR A 405 6.52 -22.89 -23.52
CA THR A 405 7.38 -22.66 -22.34
C THR A 405 8.83 -22.51 -22.76
N ILE A 406 9.26 -23.34 -23.72
CA ILE A 406 10.57 -23.25 -24.35
C ILE A 406 10.72 -21.92 -25.10
N LYS A 407 9.71 -21.50 -25.87
CA LYS A 407 9.72 -20.20 -26.55
C LYS A 407 9.80 -19.02 -25.57
N ALA A 408 9.14 -19.10 -24.43
CA ALA A 408 9.19 -18.10 -23.37
C ALA A 408 10.57 -17.98 -22.68
N GLY A 409 11.56 -18.80 -23.04
CA GLY A 409 12.94 -18.69 -22.58
C GLY A 409 13.33 -19.71 -21.50
N HIS A 410 12.42 -20.56 -21.06
CA HIS A 410 12.75 -21.68 -20.17
C HIS A 410 13.45 -22.80 -20.95
N TRP A 411 14.46 -23.43 -20.36
CA TRP A 411 15.25 -24.47 -21.02
C TRP A 411 15.42 -25.70 -20.12
N CYS A 412 16.61 -26.28 -20.05
CA CYS A 412 16.91 -27.44 -19.23
C CYS A 412 16.91 -27.08 -17.74
N ASN A 413 16.01 -27.70 -16.96
CA ASN A 413 15.92 -27.47 -15.52
C ASN A 413 17.16 -27.97 -14.76
N GLU A 414 17.86 -28.99 -15.27
CA GLU A 414 19.09 -29.48 -14.64
C GLU A 414 20.27 -28.51 -14.83
N CYS A 415 20.34 -27.85 -16.00
CA CYS A 415 21.24 -26.73 -16.24
C CYS A 415 20.78 -25.43 -15.57
N ASN A 416 19.50 -25.33 -15.19
CA ASN A 416 18.89 -24.18 -14.54
C ASN A 416 18.79 -24.35 -13.01
N ASN A 417 19.32 -25.44 -12.44
CA ASN A 417 19.64 -25.52 -11.02
C ASN A 417 20.62 -24.38 -10.68
N THR A 418 20.57 -23.87 -9.46
CA THR A 418 21.51 -22.82 -9.08
C THR A 418 22.94 -23.34 -9.29
N ILE A 419 23.81 -22.52 -9.90
CA ILE A 419 25.22 -22.89 -10.14
C ILE A 419 25.85 -23.51 -8.89
N GLY A 420 25.47 -23.01 -7.69
CA GLY A 420 25.85 -23.57 -6.40
C GLY A 420 25.43 -25.02 -6.17
N GLU A 421 24.15 -25.40 -6.39
CA GLU A 421 23.68 -26.78 -6.26
C GLU A 421 24.47 -27.76 -7.12
N ASN A 422 24.78 -27.38 -8.37
CA ASN A 422 25.53 -28.25 -9.28
C ASN A 422 27.00 -28.39 -8.86
N ILE A 423 27.62 -27.33 -8.35
CA ILE A 423 28.98 -27.38 -7.79
C ILE A 423 28.99 -28.32 -6.57
N CYS A 424 28.05 -28.16 -5.64
CA CYS A 424 27.92 -29.05 -4.49
C CYS A 424 27.78 -30.51 -4.94
N ARG A 425 26.93 -30.77 -5.94
CA ARG A 425 26.71 -32.11 -6.49
C ARG A 425 27.98 -32.73 -7.03
N GLU A 426 28.75 -32.00 -7.85
CA GLU A 426 30.02 -32.50 -8.40
C GLU A 426 31.04 -32.81 -7.30
N TYR A 427 31.16 -31.96 -6.28
CA TYR A 427 32.01 -32.25 -5.13
C TYR A 427 31.59 -33.52 -4.38
N PHE A 428 30.30 -33.68 -4.08
CA PHE A 428 29.80 -34.86 -3.38
C PHE A 428 30.00 -36.14 -4.21
N GLN A 429 29.71 -36.09 -5.51
CA GLN A 429 29.95 -37.23 -6.40
C GLN A 429 31.44 -37.56 -6.52
N ALA A 430 32.31 -36.55 -6.58
CA ALA A 430 33.76 -36.76 -6.64
C ALA A 430 34.33 -37.35 -5.34
N ILE A 431 33.81 -36.94 -4.18
CA ILE A 431 34.23 -37.42 -2.85
C ILE A 431 33.74 -38.85 -2.60
N PHE A 432 32.45 -39.11 -2.82
CA PHE A 432 31.83 -40.39 -2.45
C PHE A 432 31.81 -41.43 -3.57
N LYS A 433 32.14 -41.04 -4.81
CA LYS A 433 32.08 -41.89 -6.01
C LYS A 433 30.71 -42.56 -6.21
N LYS A 434 29.64 -41.84 -5.83
CA LYS A 434 28.24 -42.25 -5.93
C LYS A 434 27.39 -41.08 -6.41
N PRO A 435 26.27 -41.31 -7.12
CA PRO A 435 25.39 -40.24 -7.56
C PRO A 435 24.65 -39.61 -6.38
N PHE A 436 24.44 -38.30 -6.43
CA PHE A 436 23.60 -37.56 -5.47
C PHE A 436 22.51 -36.83 -6.25
N PRO A 437 21.45 -37.51 -6.71
CA PRO A 437 20.36 -36.86 -7.43
C PRO A 437 19.52 -35.94 -6.53
N LYS A 438 18.91 -34.92 -7.13
CA LYS A 438 17.82 -34.17 -6.51
C LYS A 438 16.68 -35.15 -6.18
N SER A 439 16.21 -35.15 -4.94
CA SER A 439 15.34 -36.21 -4.44
C SER A 439 14.17 -35.66 -3.64
N TYR A 440 13.03 -36.37 -3.68
CA TYR A 440 11.81 -36.09 -2.90
C TYR A 440 11.47 -37.31 -2.04
N PRO A 441 12.21 -37.56 -0.94
CA PRO A 441 12.00 -38.77 -0.15
C PRO A 441 10.58 -38.85 0.42
N LYS A 442 9.96 -40.04 0.40
CA LYS A 442 8.57 -40.21 0.85
C LYS A 442 8.34 -39.80 2.30
N TRP A 443 9.38 -39.86 3.14
CA TRP A 443 9.36 -39.47 4.55
C TRP A 443 9.54 -37.95 4.76
N LEU A 444 9.95 -37.20 3.73
CA LEU A 444 10.21 -35.77 3.82
C LEU A 444 8.95 -34.97 3.44
N ILE A 445 7.99 -34.94 4.36
CA ILE A 445 6.66 -34.32 4.14
C ILE A 445 6.50 -33.09 5.06
N SER A 446 5.99 -31.99 4.51
CA SER A 446 5.64 -30.78 5.29
C SER A 446 4.37 -30.97 6.13
N GLU A 447 4.14 -30.08 7.10
CA GLU A 447 2.89 -30.04 7.91
C GLU A 447 1.60 -30.02 7.08
N LYS A 448 1.65 -29.59 5.83
CA LYS A 448 0.51 -29.51 4.90
C LYS A 448 0.40 -30.73 3.96
N GLY A 449 1.17 -31.78 4.19
CA GLY A 449 1.16 -32.99 3.36
C GLY A 449 1.90 -32.88 2.03
N SER A 450 2.57 -31.76 1.75
CA SER A 450 3.38 -31.60 0.53
C SER A 450 4.77 -32.20 0.73
N GLN A 451 5.25 -33.01 -0.21
CA GLN A 451 6.62 -33.53 -0.22
C GLN A 451 7.62 -32.38 -0.41
N LEU A 452 8.66 -32.36 0.41
CA LEU A 452 9.78 -31.43 0.31
C LEU A 452 10.92 -32.08 -0.49
N GLU A 453 11.84 -31.25 -0.95
CA GLU A 453 12.97 -31.66 -1.78
C GLU A 453 14.30 -31.59 -1.02
N LEU A 454 15.24 -32.44 -1.42
CA LEU A 454 16.65 -32.36 -1.08
C LEU A 454 17.47 -32.06 -2.33
N ASP A 455 18.37 -31.05 -2.26
CA ASP A 455 19.18 -30.64 -3.41
C ASP A 455 20.05 -31.77 -3.95
N GLY A 456 20.59 -32.62 -3.07
CA GLY A 456 21.18 -33.90 -3.44
C GLY A 456 21.11 -34.90 -2.30
N PHE A 457 20.70 -36.14 -2.61
CA PHE A 457 20.57 -37.20 -1.61
C PHE A 457 21.03 -38.54 -2.17
N ASN A 458 21.84 -39.27 -1.41
CA ASN A 458 22.17 -40.66 -1.70
C ASN A 458 21.54 -41.58 -0.65
N GLU A 459 20.59 -42.40 -1.09
CA GLU A 459 19.82 -43.28 -0.21
C GLU A 459 20.67 -44.34 0.47
N LYS A 460 21.65 -44.93 -0.24
CA LYS A 460 22.51 -46.00 0.29
C LYS A 460 23.49 -45.48 1.34
N LEU A 461 24.05 -44.30 1.13
CA LEU A 461 24.97 -43.66 2.06
C LEU A 461 24.26 -42.97 3.23
N ARG A 462 22.95 -42.72 3.11
CA ARG A 462 22.17 -41.89 4.05
C ARG A 462 22.79 -40.49 4.24
N ILE A 463 23.28 -39.89 3.15
CA ILE A 463 23.87 -38.54 3.15
C ILE A 463 23.08 -37.65 2.19
N ALA A 464 22.75 -36.44 2.65
CA ALA A 464 22.10 -35.40 1.86
C ALA A 464 22.87 -34.07 1.96
N PHE A 465 22.68 -33.19 0.97
CA PHE A 465 23.11 -31.80 1.06
C PHE A 465 22.01 -30.84 0.62
N GLU A 466 22.09 -29.61 1.14
CA GLU A 466 21.25 -28.46 0.77
C GLU A 466 22.14 -27.24 0.51
N HIS A 467 21.95 -26.56 -0.62
CA HIS A 467 22.63 -25.32 -0.97
C HIS A 467 21.81 -24.11 -0.53
N GLN A 468 22.27 -23.42 0.51
CA GLN A 468 21.51 -22.35 1.14
C GLN A 468 21.70 -21.02 0.37
N GLY A 469 20.67 -20.60 -0.37
CA GLY A 469 20.64 -19.28 -1.03
C GLY A 469 20.42 -18.11 -0.06
N ILE A 470 20.59 -16.87 -0.54
CA ILE A 470 20.42 -15.64 0.28
C ILE A 470 19.03 -15.51 0.92
N GLN A 471 18.02 -16.14 0.32
CA GLN A 471 16.66 -16.20 0.83
C GLN A 471 16.52 -16.94 2.18
N HIS A 472 17.49 -17.77 2.56
CA HIS A 472 17.53 -18.44 3.87
C HIS A 472 18.14 -17.57 4.97
N TYR A 473 18.91 -16.56 4.60
CA TYR A 473 19.62 -15.68 5.55
C TYR A 473 18.95 -14.33 5.75
N SER A 474 18.09 -13.88 4.82
CA SER A 474 17.44 -12.57 4.95
C SER A 474 16.17 -12.39 4.11
N TYR A 475 15.25 -11.59 4.62
CA TYR A 475 14.06 -11.16 3.89
C TYR A 475 14.42 -10.30 2.67
N LEU A 476 14.09 -10.78 1.47
CA LEU A 476 14.18 -10.04 0.22
C LEU A 476 12.82 -9.99 -0.48
N LYS A 477 12.33 -8.80 -0.82
CA LYS A 477 11.02 -8.60 -1.49
C LYS A 477 10.88 -9.37 -2.81
N HIS A 478 11.98 -9.70 -3.47
CA HIS A 478 11.96 -10.47 -4.72
C HIS A 478 11.67 -11.96 -4.49
N PHE A 479 12.08 -12.52 -3.34
CA PHE A 479 11.90 -13.92 -2.98
C PHE A 479 10.72 -14.15 -2.02
N HIS A 480 10.35 -13.13 -1.23
CA HIS A 480 9.29 -13.20 -0.24
C HIS A 480 8.25 -12.09 -0.47
N LYS A 481 6.97 -12.47 -0.59
CA LYS A 481 5.86 -11.50 -0.72
C LYS A 481 5.55 -10.82 0.60
N SER A 482 5.79 -11.51 1.72
CA SER A 482 5.55 -11.03 3.08
C SER A 482 6.55 -11.61 4.07
N GLU A 483 6.70 -10.96 5.23
CA GLU A 483 7.56 -11.46 6.32
C GLU A 483 7.14 -12.86 6.81
N ARG A 484 5.84 -13.20 6.70
CA ARG A 484 5.34 -14.53 7.01
C ARG A 484 5.91 -15.61 6.09
N ASP A 485 6.21 -15.28 4.83
CA ASP A 485 6.77 -16.23 3.87
C ASP A 485 8.24 -16.56 4.21
N PHE A 486 9.00 -15.58 4.71
CA PHE A 486 10.37 -15.80 5.18
C PHE A 486 10.41 -16.63 6.47
N GLN A 487 9.53 -16.35 7.43
CA GLN A 487 9.39 -17.17 8.65
C GLN A 487 8.95 -18.60 8.32
N ARG A 488 8.14 -18.78 7.27
CA ARG A 488 7.78 -20.11 6.77
C ARG A 488 8.99 -20.84 6.17
N GLN A 489 9.88 -20.14 5.46
CA GLN A 489 11.10 -20.73 4.92
C GLN A 489 12.02 -21.25 6.04
N ILE A 490 12.24 -20.46 7.09
CA ILE A 490 13.04 -20.87 8.27
C ILE A 490 12.46 -22.15 8.90
N LYS A 491 11.14 -22.20 9.09
CA LYS A 491 10.46 -23.39 9.62
C LYS A 491 10.61 -24.63 8.73
N ILE A 492 10.62 -24.44 7.41
CA ILE A 492 10.84 -25.55 6.47
C ILE A 492 12.27 -26.08 6.60
N ASP A 493 13.27 -25.20 6.74
CA ASP A 493 14.66 -25.61 6.90
C ASP A 493 14.87 -26.36 8.24
N GLU A 494 14.27 -25.88 9.33
CA GLU A 494 14.24 -26.59 10.62
C GLU A 494 13.57 -27.96 10.51
N LEU A 495 12.43 -28.04 9.82
CA LEU A 495 11.72 -29.29 9.59
C LEU A 495 12.56 -30.29 8.79
N LYS A 496 13.25 -29.83 7.72
CA LYS A 496 14.15 -30.67 6.94
C LYS A 496 15.25 -31.27 7.83
N ARG A 497 15.88 -30.47 8.70
CA ARG A 497 16.91 -30.94 9.65
C ARG A 497 16.36 -32.04 10.57
N SER A 498 15.20 -31.80 11.17
CA SER A 498 14.56 -32.75 12.10
C SER A 498 14.21 -34.06 11.41
N LEU A 499 13.54 -34.00 10.24
CA LEU A 499 13.14 -35.19 9.50
C LEU A 499 14.34 -35.99 8.97
N CYS A 500 15.39 -35.31 8.50
CA CYS A 500 16.63 -35.99 8.13
C CYS A 500 17.23 -36.73 9.34
N LYS A 501 17.32 -36.08 10.50
CA LYS A 501 17.86 -36.68 11.73
C LYS A 501 17.04 -37.87 12.21
N GLU A 502 15.71 -37.76 12.25
CA GLU A 502 14.79 -38.83 12.62
C GLU A 502 14.90 -40.05 11.71
N ASN A 503 15.17 -39.82 10.43
CA ASN A 503 15.39 -40.88 9.46
C ASN A 503 16.86 -41.34 9.43
N GLY A 504 17.76 -40.83 10.27
CA GLY A 504 19.18 -41.22 10.24
C GLY A 504 19.89 -40.83 8.93
N VAL A 505 19.48 -39.72 8.31
CA VAL A 505 20.15 -39.09 7.18
C VAL A 505 21.02 -37.94 7.67
N VAL A 506 22.30 -37.96 7.33
CA VAL A 506 23.23 -36.87 7.62
C VAL A 506 23.02 -35.77 6.59
N LEU A 507 22.49 -34.62 7.01
CA LEU A 507 22.26 -33.45 6.17
C LEU A 507 23.42 -32.47 6.31
N ILE A 508 24.06 -32.13 5.18
CA ILE A 508 25.15 -31.13 5.10
C ILE A 508 24.60 -29.86 4.44
N GLU A 509 24.54 -28.78 5.19
CA GLU A 509 24.05 -27.49 4.69
C GLU A 509 25.23 -26.64 4.22
N ILE A 510 25.22 -26.26 2.95
CA ILE A 510 26.33 -25.57 2.30
C ILE A 510 25.94 -24.10 2.12
N PRO A 511 26.72 -23.14 2.66
CA PRO A 511 26.45 -21.73 2.48
C PRO A 511 26.47 -21.29 1.01
N GLN A 512 25.92 -20.11 0.73
CA GLN A 512 25.89 -19.57 -0.64
C GLN A 512 27.31 -19.45 -1.23
N ILE A 513 27.54 -20.19 -2.32
CA ILE A 513 28.82 -20.21 -3.03
C ILE A 513 28.98 -18.88 -3.79
N ASN A 514 30.20 -18.32 -3.79
CA ASN A 514 30.58 -17.01 -4.36
C ASN A 514 30.03 -15.78 -3.63
N LYS A 515 29.43 -15.95 -2.45
CA LYS A 515 29.07 -14.84 -1.55
C LYS A 515 29.48 -15.07 -0.11
N ASN A 516 29.16 -16.25 0.43
CA ASN A 516 29.46 -16.64 1.79
C ASN A 516 30.64 -17.61 1.88
N ILE A 517 30.91 -18.36 0.81
CA ILE A 517 32.06 -19.24 0.68
C ILE A 517 32.59 -19.20 -0.77
N SER A 518 33.90 -19.06 -0.95
CA SER A 518 34.52 -19.13 -2.27
C SER A 518 34.70 -20.58 -2.72
N LEU A 519 34.91 -20.82 -4.03
CA LEU A 519 35.18 -22.15 -4.56
C LEU A 519 36.48 -22.76 -4.02
N ILE A 520 37.44 -21.92 -3.69
CA ILE A 520 38.74 -22.34 -3.13
C ILE A 520 38.57 -22.81 -1.68
N GLU A 521 37.65 -22.19 -0.93
CA GLU A 521 37.38 -22.52 0.47
C GLU A 521 36.40 -23.70 0.63
N LEU A 522 35.59 -23.99 -0.39
CA LEU A 522 34.58 -25.05 -0.34
C LEU A 522 35.13 -26.44 0.04
N PRO A 523 36.26 -26.94 -0.50
CA PRO A 523 36.84 -28.23 -0.08
C PRO A 523 37.24 -28.25 1.39
N LEU A 524 37.81 -27.14 1.90
CA LEU A 524 38.21 -27.01 3.31
C LEU A 524 36.98 -27.04 4.23
N TYR A 525 35.91 -26.33 3.85
CA TYR A 525 34.66 -26.33 4.58
C TYR A 525 34.02 -27.72 4.63
N LEU A 526 33.90 -28.41 3.49
CA LEU A 526 33.35 -29.77 3.44
C LEU A 526 34.17 -30.74 4.32
N THR A 527 35.50 -30.59 4.33
CA THR A 527 36.38 -31.38 5.21
C THR A 527 36.06 -31.16 6.68
N GLN A 528 35.83 -29.91 7.10
CA GLN A 528 35.47 -29.59 8.49
C GLN A 528 34.08 -30.13 8.84
N GLU A 529 33.10 -29.97 7.97
CA GLU A 529 31.73 -30.47 8.20
C GLU A 529 31.68 -32.00 8.27
N PHE A 530 32.42 -32.70 7.41
CA PHE A 530 32.47 -34.16 7.44
C PHE A 530 33.14 -34.67 8.72
N LYS A 531 34.18 -33.98 9.23
CA LYS A 531 34.79 -34.28 10.53
C LYS A 531 33.81 -34.08 11.68
N LYS A 532 33.07 -32.96 11.70
CA LYS A 532 32.05 -32.68 12.73
C LYS A 532 30.98 -33.78 12.78
N GLN A 533 30.55 -34.25 11.61
CA GLN A 533 29.52 -35.28 11.47
C GLN A 533 30.06 -36.72 11.55
N LYS A 534 31.35 -36.92 11.85
CA LYS A 534 32.04 -38.22 11.95
C LYS A 534 31.91 -39.09 10.67
N LEU A 535 31.79 -38.46 9.50
CA LEU A 535 31.74 -39.17 8.21
C LEU A 535 33.14 -39.67 7.83
N ARG A 536 33.28 -40.97 7.53
CA ARG A 536 34.53 -41.54 7.01
C ARG A 536 34.61 -41.32 5.50
N SER A 537 35.48 -40.42 5.05
CA SER A 537 35.85 -40.29 3.63
C SER A 537 37.25 -40.84 3.40
N ASN A 538 37.41 -41.79 2.46
CA ASN A 538 38.72 -42.36 2.10
C ASN A 538 39.57 -41.45 1.18
N ALA A 539 39.08 -40.24 0.86
CA ALA A 539 39.71 -39.32 -0.07
C ALA A 539 40.29 -38.10 0.66
N ASN A 540 41.47 -37.62 0.22
CA ASN A 540 42.00 -36.33 0.65
C ASN A 540 41.20 -35.19 -0.01
N ILE A 541 40.12 -34.77 0.65
CA ILE A 541 39.14 -33.80 0.15
C ILE A 541 39.80 -32.47 -0.28
N ALA A 542 40.88 -32.06 0.40
CA ALA A 542 41.60 -30.82 0.09
C ALA A 542 42.26 -30.83 -1.30
N ASN A 543 42.56 -32.01 -1.87
CA ASN A 543 43.25 -32.15 -3.16
C ASN A 543 42.35 -32.68 -4.29
N ILE A 544 41.04 -32.78 -4.08
CA ILE A 544 40.12 -33.25 -5.12
C ILE A 544 39.98 -32.17 -6.19
N LYS A 545 40.54 -32.44 -7.38
CA LYS A 545 40.29 -31.66 -8.58
C LYS A 545 38.92 -32.02 -9.16
N VAL A 546 37.95 -31.12 -9.00
CA VAL A 546 36.63 -31.24 -9.63
C VAL A 546 36.66 -30.51 -10.97
N ASN A 547 36.29 -31.20 -12.05
CA ASN A 547 36.24 -30.58 -13.37
C ASN A 547 34.93 -29.79 -13.55
N LEU A 548 34.98 -28.50 -13.21
CA LEU A 548 33.83 -27.59 -13.28
C LEU A 548 33.59 -27.01 -14.70
N SER A 549 34.37 -27.42 -15.71
CA SER A 549 34.23 -26.93 -17.10
C SER A 549 32.85 -27.19 -17.72
N ARG A 550 32.14 -28.22 -17.25
CA ARG A 550 30.76 -28.56 -17.65
C ARG A 550 29.68 -27.74 -16.92
N ILE A 551 30.03 -27.04 -15.84
CA ILE A 551 29.13 -26.20 -15.04
C ILE A 551 29.23 -24.73 -15.48
N TYR A 552 30.42 -24.29 -15.90
CA TYR A 552 30.66 -22.93 -16.35
C TYR A 552 30.60 -22.83 -17.87
N ASN A 553 29.77 -21.91 -18.37
CA ASN A 553 29.62 -21.69 -19.81
C ASN A 553 30.88 -21.02 -20.38
N ILE A 554 31.78 -21.83 -20.92
CA ILE A 554 33.08 -21.42 -21.51
C ILE A 554 32.89 -20.40 -22.63
N ASP A 555 31.84 -20.55 -23.45
CA ASP A 555 31.54 -19.65 -24.57
C ASP A 555 31.24 -18.22 -24.08
N LYS A 556 30.61 -18.08 -22.90
CA LYS A 556 30.32 -16.77 -22.30
C LYS A 556 31.55 -16.08 -21.72
N LEU A 557 32.53 -16.83 -21.21
CA LEU A 557 33.81 -16.25 -20.79
C LEU A 557 34.58 -15.74 -22.01
N LYS A 558 34.64 -16.56 -23.07
CA LYS A 558 35.31 -16.21 -24.33
C LYS A 558 34.76 -14.92 -24.91
N ALA A 559 33.44 -14.78 -25.00
CA ALA A 559 32.79 -13.54 -25.44
C ALA A 559 33.15 -12.30 -24.60
N ILE A 560 33.43 -12.45 -23.30
CA ILE A 560 33.87 -11.33 -22.44
C ILE A 560 35.35 -11.00 -22.65
N ILE A 561 36.19 -12.03 -22.84
CA ILE A 561 37.60 -11.87 -23.21
C ILE A 561 37.69 -11.10 -24.53
N ASP A 562 36.92 -11.51 -25.55
CA ASP A 562 36.89 -10.84 -26.85
C ASP A 562 36.46 -9.37 -26.72
N ILE A 563 35.49 -9.05 -25.86
CA ILE A 563 35.09 -7.64 -25.61
C ILE A 563 36.20 -6.86 -24.92
N ALA A 564 36.94 -7.49 -24.00
CA ALA A 564 38.05 -6.84 -23.30
C ALA A 564 39.19 -6.51 -24.27
N GLU A 565 39.55 -7.48 -25.12
CA GLU A 565 40.58 -7.32 -26.16
C GLU A 565 40.20 -6.25 -27.18
N ASN A 566 38.96 -6.25 -27.67
CA ASN A 566 38.46 -5.22 -28.58
C ASN A 566 38.46 -3.81 -27.98
N LYS A 567 38.47 -3.69 -26.65
CA LYS A 567 38.59 -2.41 -25.93
C LYS A 567 40.03 -2.05 -25.52
N GLY A 568 41.01 -2.77 -26.06
CA GLY A 568 42.43 -2.55 -25.78
C GLY A 568 42.83 -2.94 -24.35
N GLY A 569 42.15 -3.90 -23.75
CA GLY A 569 42.48 -4.43 -22.43
C GLY A 569 42.41 -5.96 -22.39
N LYS A 570 42.45 -6.53 -21.19
CA LYS A 570 42.35 -7.97 -20.98
C LYS A 570 41.46 -8.30 -19.78
N CYS A 571 40.75 -9.41 -19.88
CA CYS A 571 40.07 -10.02 -18.73
C CYS A 571 41.09 -10.91 -18.01
N LEU A 572 41.40 -10.59 -16.75
CA LEU A 572 42.33 -11.35 -15.92
C LEU A 572 41.66 -12.53 -15.21
N SER A 573 40.34 -12.56 -15.19
CA SER A 573 39.59 -13.69 -14.61
C SER A 573 39.58 -14.88 -15.56
N GLU A 574 40.00 -16.03 -15.04
CA GLU A 574 40.05 -17.30 -15.78
C GLU A 574 38.70 -18.04 -15.85
N GLN A 575 37.66 -17.53 -15.18
CA GLN A 575 36.38 -18.24 -15.00
C GLN A 575 35.17 -17.30 -15.09
N TYR A 576 34.09 -17.74 -15.78
CA TYR A 576 32.81 -17.03 -15.83
C TYR A 576 31.80 -17.66 -14.88
N LEU A 577 31.52 -16.98 -13.78
CA LEU A 577 30.65 -17.50 -12.71
C LEU A 577 29.20 -16.98 -12.78
N GLY A 578 28.89 -16.11 -13.75
CA GLY A 578 27.54 -15.55 -13.96
C GLY A 578 27.57 -14.07 -14.37
N SER A 579 26.46 -13.58 -14.94
CA SER A 579 26.42 -12.23 -15.54
C SER A 579 26.50 -11.08 -14.54
N ASN A 580 26.15 -11.38 -13.28
CA ASN A 580 26.16 -10.46 -12.15
C ASN A 580 27.37 -10.64 -11.21
N ILE A 581 28.27 -11.60 -11.49
CA ILE A 581 29.48 -11.82 -10.70
C ILE A 581 30.62 -11.04 -11.35
N LYS A 582 31.33 -10.25 -10.55
CA LYS A 582 32.39 -9.38 -11.05
C LYS A 582 33.58 -10.21 -11.55
N LEU A 583 34.13 -9.80 -12.68
CA LEU A 583 35.40 -10.26 -13.22
C LEU A 583 36.42 -9.13 -13.10
N LEU A 584 37.70 -9.51 -13.05
CA LEU A 584 38.83 -8.60 -13.00
C LEU A 584 39.29 -8.27 -14.42
N PHE A 585 39.47 -6.98 -14.70
CA PHE A 585 39.90 -6.46 -15.99
C PHE A 585 41.11 -5.55 -15.82
N GLU A 586 41.90 -5.44 -16.89
CA GLU A 586 43.02 -4.49 -17.04
C GLU A 586 42.87 -3.75 -18.36
N CYS A 587 43.09 -2.43 -18.40
CA CYS A 587 43.07 -1.64 -19.65
C CYS A 587 44.48 -1.43 -20.20
N SER A 588 44.59 -0.84 -21.40
CA SER A 588 45.84 -0.49 -22.07
C SER A 588 46.82 0.29 -21.18
N GLU A 589 46.28 1.18 -20.35
CA GLU A 589 47.05 2.03 -19.42
C GLU A 589 47.45 1.30 -18.11
N GLY A 590 47.24 -0.01 -18.01
CA GLY A 590 47.58 -0.82 -16.84
C GLY A 590 46.64 -0.69 -15.64
N HIS A 591 45.52 0.02 -15.78
CA HIS A 591 44.55 0.12 -14.67
C HIS A 591 43.74 -1.17 -14.52
N GLN A 592 43.76 -1.74 -13.32
CA GLN A 592 42.95 -2.90 -12.97
C GLN A 592 41.66 -2.49 -12.24
N TRP A 593 40.53 -3.14 -12.58
CA TRP A 593 39.25 -2.95 -11.87
C TRP A 593 38.36 -4.18 -11.96
N GLU A 594 37.41 -4.27 -11.03
CA GLU A 594 36.36 -5.30 -11.06
C GLU A 594 35.07 -4.78 -11.72
N ALA A 595 34.49 -5.54 -12.64
CA ALA A 595 33.20 -5.21 -13.26
C ALA A 595 32.37 -6.45 -13.55
N THR A 596 31.03 -6.30 -13.58
CA THR A 596 30.16 -7.42 -13.97
C THR A 596 30.15 -7.60 -15.50
N PRO A 597 30.04 -8.85 -16.00
CA PRO A 597 29.90 -9.12 -17.42
C PRO A 597 28.79 -8.33 -18.12
N ASP A 598 27.64 -8.15 -17.47
CA ASP A 598 26.54 -7.34 -18.04
C ASP A 598 26.94 -5.86 -18.19
N SER A 599 27.72 -5.32 -17.26
CA SER A 599 28.24 -3.94 -17.35
C SER A 599 29.23 -3.79 -18.50
N ILE A 600 30.10 -4.78 -18.71
CA ILE A 600 31.08 -4.79 -19.81
C ILE A 600 30.38 -4.94 -21.17
N LYS A 601 29.41 -5.86 -21.27
CA LYS A 601 28.56 -6.02 -22.47
C LYS A 601 27.74 -4.77 -22.79
N ALA A 602 27.27 -4.05 -21.77
CA ALA A 602 26.59 -2.76 -21.92
C ALA A 602 27.54 -1.61 -22.29
N GLY A 603 28.83 -1.88 -22.51
CA GLY A 603 29.80 -0.93 -23.02
C GLY A 603 30.54 -0.11 -21.96
N LYS A 604 30.31 -0.33 -20.65
CA LYS A 604 31.08 0.34 -19.60
C LYS A 604 32.51 -0.22 -19.54
N TRP A 605 33.48 0.66 -19.33
CA TRP A 605 34.91 0.31 -19.31
C TRP A 605 35.67 1.06 -18.21
N CYS A 606 37.00 1.05 -18.26
CA CYS A 606 37.89 1.67 -17.27
C CYS A 606 37.49 3.13 -16.94
N SER A 607 37.08 3.36 -15.70
CA SER A 607 36.60 4.67 -15.22
C SER A 607 37.71 5.69 -15.04
N LYS A 608 38.95 5.25 -14.84
CA LYS A 608 40.14 6.12 -14.81
C LYS A 608 40.42 6.70 -16.18
N CYS A 609 40.46 5.86 -17.23
CA CYS A 609 40.63 6.29 -18.62
C CYS A 609 39.45 7.17 -19.09
N ALA A 610 38.23 6.87 -18.65
CA ALA A 610 37.04 7.66 -18.98
C ALA A 610 36.89 8.97 -18.18
N GLY A 611 37.84 9.32 -17.30
CA GLY A 611 37.79 10.54 -16.47
C GLY A 611 36.67 10.55 -15.41
N ASN A 612 35.94 9.45 -15.25
CA ASN A 612 34.76 9.29 -14.39
C ASN A 612 35.07 8.61 -13.04
N PHE A 613 36.32 8.66 -12.59
CA PHE A 613 36.68 8.18 -11.26
C PHE A 613 36.28 9.19 -10.18
N ARG A 614 35.91 8.68 -9.01
CA ARG A 614 35.59 9.49 -7.82
C ARG A 614 36.89 10.03 -7.23
N LEU A 615 37.02 11.34 -7.13
CA LEU A 615 38.15 11.99 -6.47
C LEU A 615 38.20 11.58 -4.99
N SER A 616 39.36 11.15 -4.52
CA SER A 616 39.69 10.97 -3.11
C SER A 616 39.90 12.33 -2.44
N PHE A 617 40.00 12.33 -1.11
CA PHE A 617 40.32 13.57 -0.38
C PHE A 617 41.71 14.12 -0.74
N SER A 618 42.70 13.24 -0.90
CA SER A 618 44.04 13.61 -1.34
C SER A 618 44.06 14.21 -2.76
N ASP A 619 43.23 13.70 -3.68
CA ASP A 619 43.11 14.29 -5.02
C ASP A 619 42.56 15.73 -4.96
N MET A 620 41.69 16.02 -4.00
CA MET A 620 41.13 17.37 -3.80
C MET A 620 42.13 18.34 -3.17
N GLU A 621 42.96 17.87 -2.24
CA GLU A 621 44.08 18.66 -1.70
C GLU A 621 45.08 19.03 -2.80
N ASN A 622 45.42 18.07 -3.66
CA ASN A 622 46.30 18.32 -4.81
C ASN A 622 45.67 19.30 -5.81
N LEU A 623 44.37 19.17 -6.10
CA LEU A 623 43.65 20.14 -6.95
C LEU A 623 43.65 21.56 -6.37
N ALA A 624 43.53 21.69 -5.04
CA ALA A 624 43.62 22.99 -4.39
C ALA A 624 45.03 23.59 -4.52
N LYS A 625 46.06 22.79 -4.26
CA LYS A 625 47.48 23.19 -4.39
C LYS A 625 47.83 23.65 -5.81
N ILE A 626 47.40 22.90 -6.83
CA ILE A 626 47.62 23.26 -8.25
C ILE A 626 47.02 24.63 -8.57
N ARG A 627 45.93 25.03 -7.90
CA ARG A 627 45.27 26.33 -8.10
C ARG A 627 45.68 27.38 -7.06
N SER A 628 46.81 27.17 -6.41
CA SER A 628 47.36 28.08 -5.40
C SER A 628 46.33 28.39 -4.30
N GLY A 629 45.72 27.35 -3.75
CA GLY A 629 44.79 27.45 -2.63
C GLY A 629 44.79 26.19 -1.78
N GLU A 630 43.87 26.13 -0.84
CA GLU A 630 43.76 25.03 0.11
C GLU A 630 42.30 24.65 0.37
N ILE A 631 42.12 23.45 0.91
CA ILE A 631 40.82 22.95 1.37
C ILE A 631 40.76 23.06 2.89
N LEU A 632 39.75 23.77 3.40
CA LEU A 632 39.55 23.99 4.84
C LEU A 632 38.67 22.91 5.48
N SER A 633 37.84 22.24 4.68
CA SER A 633 37.03 21.12 5.15
C SER A 633 37.90 19.91 5.45
N LYS A 634 37.82 19.37 6.67
CA LYS A 634 38.57 18.16 7.08
C LYS A 634 37.87 16.84 6.75
N GLU A 635 36.60 16.88 6.34
CA GLU A 635 35.80 15.69 6.06
C GLU A 635 35.12 15.78 4.69
N TYR A 636 35.16 14.67 3.94
CA TYR A 636 34.47 14.52 2.66
C TYR A 636 33.53 13.33 2.70
N VAL A 637 32.23 13.62 2.65
CA VAL A 637 31.18 12.61 2.74
C VAL A 637 30.84 12.05 1.35
N ASN A 638 30.53 12.92 0.37
CA ASN A 638 30.19 12.51 -0.99
C ASN A 638 30.33 13.64 -2.03
N ALA A 639 30.24 13.31 -3.33
CA ALA A 639 30.45 14.28 -4.42
C ALA A 639 29.42 15.43 -4.48
N LEU A 640 28.33 15.36 -3.71
CA LEU A 640 27.30 16.40 -3.62
C LEU A 640 27.49 17.33 -2.43
N SER A 641 28.23 16.91 -1.40
CA SER A 641 28.56 17.76 -0.26
C SER A 641 29.51 18.88 -0.69
N LYS A 642 29.17 20.11 -0.32
CA LYS A 642 30.05 21.25 -0.53
C LYS A 642 31.22 21.17 0.46
N LEU A 643 32.41 21.43 -0.04
CA LEU A 643 33.62 21.59 0.77
C LEU A 643 33.96 23.08 0.81
N LYS A 644 34.60 23.51 1.89
CA LYS A 644 35.07 24.87 2.09
C LYS A 644 36.50 24.97 1.57
N TRP A 645 36.75 25.95 0.71
CA TRP A 645 38.01 26.17 0.00
C TRP A 645 38.51 27.58 0.28
N GLU A 646 39.82 27.77 0.20
CA GLU A 646 40.50 29.07 0.27
C GLU A 646 41.45 29.25 -0.91
N CYS A 647 41.54 30.45 -1.46
CA CYS A 647 42.46 30.77 -2.56
C CYS A 647 43.64 31.60 -2.05
N SER A 648 44.68 31.76 -2.88
CA SER A 648 45.86 32.58 -2.58
C SER A 648 45.60 34.03 -2.18
N LYS A 649 44.42 34.58 -2.47
CA LYS A 649 44.01 35.94 -2.04
C LYS A 649 43.24 35.95 -0.70
N GLY A 650 43.17 34.84 0.01
CA GLY A 650 42.47 34.70 1.30
C GLY A 650 40.94 34.62 1.21
N HIS A 651 40.37 34.52 0.00
CA HIS A 651 38.92 34.37 -0.14
C HIS A 651 38.48 32.94 0.15
N GLN A 652 37.50 32.78 1.02
CA GLN A 652 36.90 31.49 1.37
C GLN A 652 35.53 31.31 0.68
N TRP A 653 35.25 30.12 0.14
CA TRP A 653 33.94 29.79 -0.42
C TRP A 653 33.60 28.30 -0.29
N GLU A 654 32.33 27.98 -0.48
CA GLU A 654 31.84 26.60 -0.52
C GLU A 654 31.54 26.16 -1.95
N ALA A 655 32.12 25.05 -2.39
CA ALA A 655 31.89 24.48 -3.71
C ALA A 655 31.89 22.95 -3.66
N ARG A 656 31.19 22.31 -4.61
CA ARG A 656 31.24 20.85 -4.74
C ARG A 656 32.57 20.45 -5.40
N PRO A 657 33.14 19.29 -5.05
CA PRO A 657 34.36 18.78 -5.68
C PRO A 657 34.30 18.69 -7.20
N ASN A 658 33.14 18.32 -7.75
CA ASN A 658 32.96 18.26 -9.20
C ASN A 658 32.97 19.63 -9.87
N ASP A 659 32.53 20.69 -9.19
CA ASP A 659 32.55 22.06 -9.72
C ASP A 659 34.00 22.56 -9.80
N ILE A 660 34.80 22.26 -8.76
CA ILE A 660 36.24 22.50 -8.74
C ILE A 660 36.94 21.71 -9.86
N LYS A 661 36.65 20.40 -9.98
CA LYS A 661 37.17 19.54 -11.06
C LYS A 661 36.87 20.10 -12.45
N ARG A 662 35.68 20.68 -12.65
CA ARG A 662 35.22 21.28 -13.93
C ARG A 662 35.80 22.67 -14.23
N GLY A 663 36.64 23.22 -13.36
CA GLY A 663 37.30 24.51 -13.63
C GLY A 663 36.74 25.69 -12.85
N GLN A 664 35.63 25.53 -12.13
CA GLN A 664 35.09 26.62 -11.32
C GLN A 664 35.95 26.79 -10.07
N TRP A 665 36.51 27.98 -9.87
CA TRP A 665 37.36 28.29 -8.72
C TRP A 665 36.74 29.42 -7.89
N CYS A 666 37.57 30.21 -7.21
CA CYS A 666 37.14 31.30 -6.35
C CYS A 666 36.20 32.29 -7.09
N PRO A 667 34.92 32.39 -6.71
CA PRO A 667 33.95 33.25 -7.40
C PRO A 667 34.25 34.74 -7.18
N ILE A 668 34.91 35.09 -6.08
CA ILE A 668 35.31 36.47 -5.78
C ILE A 668 36.48 36.91 -6.67
N CYS A 669 37.48 36.05 -6.86
CA CYS A 669 38.57 36.29 -7.80
C CYS A 669 38.10 36.33 -9.26
N ALA A 670 37.10 35.51 -9.61
CA ALA A 670 36.50 35.50 -10.93
C ALA A 670 35.75 36.82 -11.24
N ARG A 671 35.06 37.41 -10.26
CA ARG A 671 34.32 38.68 -10.43
C ARG A 671 35.21 39.92 -10.58
N LYS A 672 36.44 39.90 -10.04
CA LYS A 672 37.41 41.02 -10.16
C LYS A 672 38.27 40.96 -11.44
N LYS A 673 38.07 39.93 -12.28
CA LYS A 673 38.77 39.76 -13.57
C LYS A 673 37.95 40.23 -14.78
N ASN A 674 36.72 40.71 -14.56
CA ASN A 674 35.86 41.30 -15.59
C ASN A 674 35.83 42.82 -15.45
#